data_AF-A0A935MJ43-F1
#
_entry.id   AF-A0A935MJ43-F1
#
_cell.length_a   1.000
_cell.length_b   1.000
_cell.length_c   1.000
_cell.angle_alpha   90.00
_cell.angle_beta   90.00
_cell.angle_gamma   90.00
#
_symmetry.space_group_name_H-M   'P 1'
#
loop_
_entity.id
_entity.type
_entity.pdbx_description
1 polymer ?
#
loop_
_entity_poly.entity_id
_entity_poly.type
_entity_poly.pdbx_seq_one_letter_code
_entity_poly.pdbx_strand_id
1 'polypeptide(L)'
;MKFEFLGHGLFDEHDTTVGNYLHKSFQDKNFDTFQCFVAFTTLSGLSVFIDELEAVKERYKKIEFYLGVDDKGTSREALLELLNRNIDTFIYYNPTKRTRAIYHPKLYIFRGDKANRVILGSSNLTRPGLFNNIEASMAMDFVSGNFQGTKLLKQIEEYFASFFGKDNHNLQKLNTALIKYLTDRELILPEKRIFKDEEEKEKTNVTDEEGNDLFTAIEAPYVDLEELENVDSETEQKEYLPRTIALTEHYFAMWPENFQKFKEFKLKYNTVIVPRDFENPTLYGWYVKQKALYREERIPEEHLEKLIEVGFSFSDGHQIRFDKIWEGYYQELKTYFIENGHSDVPRRKDRNDPFYRLSNFVAMQRHFKKKGDQRMTDYRIKKLDEIKFSWEVGPRNAGLTVKHDDQWLETLSQYSDFKKKYKREPKQKRNSDEYKLGKWRNDQAVYRKQGILSQDRIELLEAEGIIWDLDEHDFNQKIQRLLKYKEEFGNFDVPLSYAIDGVSLGQFVYSVKKRGTKPENKEKLERIGMMGVILRTEAQTTGNKRSHITTEWRQNFEELKKLKENGVNINEINQDNKEYPKIGNWIFNQQKRYRHSKLSDEQESLLEQLGLRLSREDTKEARWNIFYELLCDYKKQYGDCRVSKSFDKELNIWVGLQRRGYKRNTLIQERIDKLNEIQFEWTVDTTTKKKNAL
;
A
#
# COMPACT_ATOMS: atom_id res chain seq x y z
N MET A 1 -22.34 -0.92 5.30
CA MET A 1 -21.78 -1.28 6.61
C MET A 1 -22.11 -0.19 7.60
N LYS A 2 -22.66 -0.57 8.75
CA LYS A 2 -22.93 0.26 9.93
C LYS A 2 -21.93 -0.16 11.01
N PHE A 3 -21.44 0.81 11.76
CA PHE A 3 -20.56 0.61 12.91
C PHE A 3 -21.25 1.15 14.14
N GLU A 4 -21.14 0.44 15.25
CA GLU A 4 -21.76 0.80 16.51
C GLU A 4 -20.81 0.45 17.64
N PHE A 5 -20.55 1.42 18.51
CA PHE A 5 -19.73 1.23 19.69
C PHE A 5 -20.60 0.63 20.80
N LEU A 6 -20.13 -0.48 21.38
CA LEU A 6 -20.76 -1.19 22.46
C LEU A 6 -19.91 -0.99 23.71
N GLY A 7 -20.31 -0.05 24.55
CA GLY A 7 -19.66 0.23 25.83
C GLY A 7 -20.62 -0.03 26.97
N HIS A 8 -20.15 -0.65 28.05
CA HIS A 8 -20.94 -0.85 29.27
C HIS A 8 -20.03 -0.81 30.50
N GLY A 9 -20.63 -0.68 31.70
CA GLY A 9 -19.93 -0.65 32.99
C GLY A 9 -19.50 0.74 33.51
N LEU A 10 -19.67 1.81 32.73
CA LEU A 10 -19.40 3.21 33.14
C LEU A 10 -20.65 4.03 33.45
N PHE A 11 -21.78 3.68 32.84
CA PHE A 11 -23.06 4.38 32.93
C PHE A 11 -24.18 3.33 32.99
N ASP A 12 -25.36 3.72 33.48
CA ASP A 12 -26.57 2.89 33.54
C ASP A 12 -27.20 2.69 32.14
N GLU A 13 -26.38 2.30 31.15
CA GLU A 13 -26.80 2.05 29.78
C GLU A 13 -27.08 0.56 29.59
N HIS A 14 -28.35 0.17 29.63
CA HIS A 14 -28.74 -1.23 29.48
C HIS A 14 -28.74 -1.70 28.01
N ASP A 15 -28.95 -0.82 27.02
CA ASP A 15 -29.22 -1.24 25.63
C ASP A 15 -28.01 -1.53 24.73
N THR A 16 -26.82 -1.09 25.12
CA THR A 16 -25.59 -1.08 24.30
C THR A 16 -24.59 -2.17 24.67
N THR A 17 -24.97 -3.10 25.56
CA THR A 17 -24.08 -4.18 26.00
C THR A 17 -23.83 -5.23 24.91
N VAL A 18 -22.69 -5.92 24.97
CA VAL A 18 -22.43 -7.04 24.06
C VAL A 18 -23.45 -8.15 24.28
N GLY A 19 -23.86 -8.41 25.53
CA GLY A 19 -24.88 -9.39 25.84
C GLY A 19 -26.21 -9.12 25.11
N ASN A 20 -26.67 -7.87 25.11
CA ASN A 20 -27.91 -7.49 24.41
C ASN A 20 -27.78 -7.62 22.89
N TYR A 21 -26.62 -7.31 22.33
CA TYR A 21 -26.37 -7.52 20.90
C TYR A 21 -26.36 -9.00 20.52
N LEU A 22 -25.82 -9.87 21.37
CA LEU A 22 -25.88 -11.32 21.16
C LEU A 22 -27.31 -11.84 21.21
N HIS A 23 -28.09 -11.47 22.23
CA HIS A 23 -29.51 -11.82 22.36
C HIS A 23 -30.29 -11.43 21.10
N LYS A 24 -30.20 -10.14 20.70
CA LYS A 24 -30.86 -9.60 19.50
C LYS A 24 -30.42 -10.35 18.23
N SER A 25 -29.14 -10.71 18.12
CA SER A 25 -28.63 -11.47 16.98
C SER A 25 -29.15 -12.90 16.90
N PHE A 26 -29.31 -13.59 18.03
CA PHE A 26 -29.91 -14.92 18.02
C PHE A 26 -31.41 -14.91 17.69
N GLN A 27 -32.11 -13.78 17.80
CA GLN A 27 -33.50 -13.65 17.37
C GLN A 27 -33.66 -13.25 15.89
N ASP A 28 -32.67 -12.55 15.33
CA ASP A 28 -32.70 -12.12 13.93
C ASP A 28 -32.74 -13.33 12.97
N LYS A 29 -33.65 -13.27 11.99
CA LYS A 29 -33.87 -14.32 10.98
C LYS A 29 -32.93 -14.20 9.78
N ASN A 30 -32.15 -13.13 9.70
CA ASN A 30 -31.19 -12.90 8.62
C ASN A 30 -29.86 -13.65 8.83
N PHE A 31 -29.65 -14.24 10.01
CA PHE A 31 -28.49 -15.05 10.32
C PHE A 31 -28.84 -16.54 10.36
N ASP A 32 -27.91 -17.37 9.90
CA ASP A 32 -28.00 -18.82 9.89
C ASP A 32 -26.72 -19.49 10.42
N THR A 33 -25.71 -18.70 10.80
CA THR A 33 -24.42 -19.21 11.26
C THR A 33 -23.92 -18.35 12.40
N PHE A 34 -23.47 -18.99 13.48
CA PHE A 34 -22.81 -18.35 14.60
C PHE A 34 -21.44 -18.98 14.87
N GLN A 35 -20.41 -18.14 14.99
CA GLN A 35 -19.06 -18.57 15.33
C GLN A 35 -18.46 -17.61 16.37
N CYS A 36 -17.93 -18.18 17.45
CA CYS A 36 -17.43 -17.41 18.59
C CYS A 36 -15.99 -17.81 18.94
N PHE A 37 -15.12 -16.81 19.13
CA PHE A 37 -13.73 -16.97 19.58
C PHE A 37 -13.54 -16.14 20.84
N VAL A 38 -13.52 -16.81 22.00
CA VAL A 38 -13.44 -16.13 23.30
C VAL A 38 -12.43 -16.80 24.22
N ALA A 39 -11.70 -15.98 24.96
CA ALA A 39 -10.69 -16.43 25.91
C ALA A 39 -11.30 -17.17 27.10
N PHE A 40 -12.31 -16.55 27.71
CA PHE A 40 -12.92 -16.99 28.96
C PHE A 40 -14.42 -17.22 28.77
N THR A 41 -14.94 -18.27 29.41
CA THR A 41 -16.36 -18.63 29.36
C THR A 41 -16.85 -19.21 30.68
N THR A 42 -17.85 -18.58 31.29
CA THR A 42 -18.51 -19.06 32.51
C THR A 42 -19.91 -19.59 32.19
N LEU A 43 -20.42 -20.53 33.00
CA LEU A 43 -21.79 -21.01 32.92
C LEU A 43 -22.76 -19.83 33.09
N SER A 44 -22.52 -18.93 34.04
CA SER A 44 -23.35 -17.72 34.24
C SER A 44 -23.44 -16.81 33.02
N GLY A 45 -22.38 -16.73 32.20
CA GLY A 45 -22.41 -15.96 30.95
C GLY A 45 -23.11 -16.73 29.83
N LEU A 46 -22.86 -18.03 29.74
CA LEU A 46 -23.45 -18.90 28.72
C LEU A 46 -24.95 -19.13 28.94
N SER A 47 -25.40 -19.26 30.19
CA SER A 47 -26.79 -19.56 30.55
C SER A 47 -27.76 -18.49 30.08
N VAL A 48 -27.28 -17.25 29.87
CA VAL A 48 -28.08 -16.15 29.34
C VAL A 48 -28.57 -16.41 27.93
N PHE A 49 -27.84 -17.22 27.14
CA PHE A 49 -28.16 -17.46 25.73
C PHE A 49 -28.52 -18.91 25.43
N ILE A 50 -28.67 -19.75 26.45
CA ILE A 50 -28.71 -21.20 26.24
C ILE A 50 -29.99 -21.66 25.56
N ASP A 51 -31.10 -21.00 25.86
CA ASP A 51 -32.40 -21.29 25.28
C ASP A 51 -32.47 -20.75 23.85
N GLU A 52 -31.88 -19.59 23.58
CA GLU A 52 -31.75 -19.07 22.22
C GLU A 52 -30.84 -19.96 21.37
N LEU A 53 -29.72 -20.43 21.93
CA LEU A 53 -28.81 -21.36 21.24
C LEU A 53 -29.53 -22.66 20.85
N GLU A 54 -30.37 -23.21 21.74
CA GLU A 54 -31.17 -24.40 21.42
C GLU A 54 -32.23 -24.08 20.36
N ALA A 55 -32.93 -22.95 20.49
CA ALA A 55 -33.95 -22.54 19.53
C ALA A 55 -33.37 -22.30 18.12
N VAL A 56 -32.16 -21.74 18.02
CA VAL A 56 -31.54 -21.49 16.71
C VAL A 56 -30.89 -22.73 16.10
N LYS A 57 -30.63 -23.78 16.87
CA LYS A 57 -29.93 -24.99 16.43
C LYS A 57 -30.61 -25.73 15.28
N GLU A 58 -31.94 -25.67 15.21
CA GLU A 58 -32.71 -26.26 14.11
C GLU A 58 -32.63 -25.44 12.81
N ARG A 59 -32.48 -24.12 12.92
CA ARG A 59 -32.46 -23.19 11.78
C ARG A 59 -31.04 -22.83 11.30
N TYR A 60 -30.05 -22.87 12.19
CA TYR A 60 -28.69 -22.48 11.86
C TYR A 60 -27.95 -23.64 11.19
N LYS A 61 -27.30 -23.31 10.08
CA LYS A 61 -26.40 -24.22 9.35
C LYS A 61 -25.20 -24.62 10.20
N LYS A 62 -24.74 -23.73 11.08
CA LYS A 62 -23.53 -23.93 11.88
C LYS A 62 -23.49 -23.06 13.15
N ILE A 63 -23.14 -23.69 14.27
CA ILE A 63 -22.90 -23.03 15.57
C ILE A 63 -21.56 -23.56 16.09
N GLU A 64 -20.51 -22.74 16.14
CA GLU A 64 -19.18 -23.16 16.58
C GLU A 64 -18.60 -22.26 17.68
N PHE A 65 -18.05 -22.89 18.72
CA PHE A 65 -17.35 -22.22 19.81
C PHE A 65 -15.86 -22.59 19.79
N TYR A 66 -14.99 -21.59 19.82
CA TYR A 66 -13.53 -21.73 19.91
C TYR A 66 -13.04 -21.06 21.20
N LEU A 67 -12.83 -21.86 22.23
CA LEU A 67 -12.67 -21.41 23.61
C LEU A 67 -11.24 -21.58 24.11
N GLY A 68 -10.76 -20.61 24.88
CA GLY A 68 -9.52 -20.71 25.65
C GLY A 68 -9.72 -21.36 27.01
N VAL A 69 -8.61 -21.83 27.59
CA VAL A 69 -8.53 -22.30 28.99
C VAL A 69 -7.32 -21.71 29.72
N ASP A 70 -6.63 -20.76 29.09
CA ASP A 70 -5.55 -20.02 29.72
C ASP A 70 -6.09 -19.19 30.89
N ASP A 71 -5.24 -18.88 31.87
CA ASP A 71 -5.56 -18.10 33.07
C ASP A 71 -6.79 -18.56 33.88
N LYS A 72 -7.28 -19.77 33.62
CA LYS A 72 -8.37 -20.44 34.36
C LYS A 72 -9.72 -19.70 34.33
N GLY A 73 -9.94 -18.81 33.36
CA GLY A 73 -11.19 -18.05 33.21
C GLY A 73 -12.36 -18.83 32.60
N THR A 74 -12.12 -20.08 32.15
CA THR A 74 -13.18 -20.94 31.60
C THR A 74 -13.64 -21.96 32.64
N SER A 75 -14.94 -21.95 32.93
CA SER A 75 -15.54 -22.85 33.92
C SER A 75 -15.75 -24.26 33.38
N ARG A 76 -15.59 -25.25 34.27
CA ARG A 76 -15.92 -26.65 33.95
C ARG A 76 -17.38 -26.82 33.59
N GLU A 77 -18.26 -26.10 34.27
CA GLU A 77 -19.71 -26.17 34.09
C GLU A 77 -20.14 -25.68 32.70
N ALA A 78 -19.58 -24.59 32.19
CA ALA A 78 -19.86 -24.13 30.83
C ALA A 78 -19.50 -25.16 29.76
N LEU A 79 -18.33 -25.81 29.91
CA LEU A 79 -17.91 -26.86 28.96
C LEU A 79 -18.83 -28.08 29.01
N LEU A 80 -19.28 -28.48 30.19
CA LEU A 80 -20.25 -29.56 30.33
C LEU A 80 -21.59 -29.20 29.67
N GLU A 81 -22.06 -27.96 29.84
CA GLU A 81 -23.32 -27.50 29.24
C GLU A 81 -23.27 -27.54 27.71
N LEU A 82 -22.21 -27.00 27.11
CA LEU A 82 -22.00 -27.06 25.65
C LEU A 82 -21.90 -28.49 25.13
N LEU A 83 -21.21 -29.37 25.86
CA LEU A 83 -21.08 -30.78 25.50
C LEU A 83 -22.42 -31.53 25.58
N ASN A 84 -23.17 -31.34 26.67
CA ASN A 84 -24.45 -31.99 26.90
C ASN A 84 -25.48 -31.60 25.83
N ARG A 85 -25.43 -30.36 25.36
CA ARG A 85 -26.30 -29.84 24.29
C ARG A 85 -25.78 -30.13 22.89
N ASN A 86 -24.68 -30.87 22.75
CA ASN A 86 -24.09 -31.24 21.47
C ASN A 86 -23.81 -30.02 20.57
N ILE A 87 -23.26 -28.95 21.16
CA ILE A 87 -22.82 -27.75 20.43
C ILE A 87 -21.37 -27.94 20.02
N ASP A 88 -21.05 -27.69 18.74
CA ASP A 88 -19.70 -27.87 18.21
C ASP A 88 -18.70 -26.94 18.87
N THR A 89 -17.96 -27.48 19.83
CA THR A 89 -17.04 -26.72 20.69
C THR A 89 -15.61 -27.25 20.54
N PHE A 90 -14.66 -26.33 20.43
CA PHE A 90 -13.25 -26.60 20.24
C PHE A 90 -12.44 -25.83 21.28
N ILE A 91 -11.56 -26.52 21.99
CA ILE A 91 -10.71 -25.95 23.04
C ILE A 91 -9.32 -25.70 22.47
N TYR A 92 -8.85 -24.48 22.60
CA TYR A 92 -7.47 -24.11 22.32
C TYR A 92 -6.67 -24.06 23.63
N TYR A 93 -5.51 -24.70 23.64
CA TYR A 93 -4.56 -24.57 24.75
C TYR A 93 -3.12 -24.68 24.25
N ASN A 94 -2.27 -23.71 24.61
CA ASN A 94 -0.84 -23.76 24.33
C ASN A 94 -0.07 -24.15 25.60
N PRO A 95 0.45 -25.38 25.71
CA PRO A 95 1.15 -25.83 26.92
C PRO A 95 2.52 -25.16 27.14
N THR A 96 3.05 -24.46 26.13
CA THR A 96 4.38 -23.84 26.21
C THR A 96 4.32 -22.50 26.93
N LYS A 97 4.90 -22.45 28.13
CA LYS A 97 5.07 -21.20 28.90
C LYS A 97 6.20 -20.28 28.40
N ARG A 98 6.99 -20.71 27.39
CA ARG A 98 8.17 -19.96 26.91
C ARG A 98 7.82 -18.58 26.36
N THR A 99 6.69 -18.45 25.67
CA THR A 99 6.29 -17.21 25.00
C THR A 99 5.34 -16.35 25.83
N ARG A 100 4.81 -16.87 26.96
CA ARG A 100 3.70 -16.27 27.73
C ARG A 100 2.48 -15.89 26.87
N ALA A 101 2.36 -16.47 25.68
CA ALA A 101 1.27 -16.16 24.76
C ALA A 101 0.03 -16.96 25.14
N ILE A 102 -1.05 -16.25 25.46
CA ILE A 102 -2.36 -16.82 25.82
C ILE A 102 -3.34 -16.68 24.65
N TYR A 103 -4.32 -17.57 24.59
CA TYR A 103 -5.47 -17.42 23.69
C TYR A 103 -6.43 -16.39 24.24
N HIS A 104 -6.39 -15.17 23.70
CA HIS A 104 -7.16 -14.04 24.22
C HIS A 104 -8.13 -13.32 23.26
N PRO A 105 -8.64 -13.91 22.16
CA PRO A 105 -9.62 -13.23 21.32
C PRO A 105 -10.95 -13.02 22.07
N LYS A 106 -11.74 -12.03 21.64
CA LYS A 106 -13.16 -11.86 21.94
C LYS A 106 -13.88 -11.39 20.68
N LEU A 107 -14.37 -12.35 19.91
CA LEU A 107 -14.92 -12.15 18.58
C LEU A 107 -16.17 -13.01 18.40
N TYR A 108 -17.26 -12.37 18.02
CA TYR A 108 -18.54 -12.99 17.73
C TYR A 108 -18.95 -12.70 16.30
N ILE A 109 -19.28 -13.73 15.54
CA ILE A 109 -19.56 -13.64 14.11
C ILE A 109 -20.92 -14.27 13.83
N PHE A 110 -21.84 -13.47 13.31
CA PHE A 110 -23.10 -13.93 12.74
C PHE A 110 -23.06 -13.76 11.23
N ARG A 111 -23.43 -14.79 10.49
CA ARG A 111 -23.52 -14.76 9.02
C ARG A 111 -24.89 -15.23 8.58
N GLY A 112 -25.29 -14.79 7.40
CA GLY A 112 -26.42 -15.34 6.68
C GLY A 112 -26.51 -14.78 5.27
N ASP A 113 -27.50 -15.25 4.52
CA ASP A 113 -27.59 -14.97 3.08
C ASP A 113 -27.89 -13.49 2.78
N LYS A 114 -28.49 -12.76 3.73
CA LYS A 114 -28.86 -11.34 3.57
C LYS A 114 -27.99 -10.38 4.37
N ALA A 115 -27.59 -10.76 5.58
CA ALA A 115 -26.88 -9.87 6.49
C ALA A 115 -25.80 -10.63 7.27
N ASN A 116 -24.81 -9.88 7.75
CA ASN A 116 -23.75 -10.37 8.62
C ASN A 116 -23.53 -9.34 9.73
N ARG A 117 -23.11 -9.85 10.89
CA ARG A 117 -22.67 -9.05 12.03
C ARG A 117 -21.36 -9.58 12.56
N VAL A 118 -20.43 -8.67 12.84
CA VAL A 118 -19.17 -8.98 13.53
C VAL A 118 -19.09 -8.10 14.77
N ILE A 119 -18.95 -8.70 15.94
CA ILE A 119 -18.70 -8.00 17.21
C ILE A 119 -17.27 -8.34 17.65
N LEU A 120 -16.43 -7.31 17.82
CA LEU A 120 -15.03 -7.45 18.20
C LEU A 120 -14.69 -6.45 19.30
N GLY A 121 -14.04 -6.90 20.37
CA GLY A 121 -13.66 -6.02 21.47
C GLY A 121 -13.04 -6.73 22.65
N SER A 122 -13.41 -6.31 23.86
CA SER A 122 -12.85 -6.79 25.13
C SER A 122 -13.76 -7.79 25.89
N SER A 123 -15.06 -7.84 25.57
CA SER A 123 -16.07 -8.64 26.27
C SER A 123 -15.89 -10.15 26.10
N ASN A 124 -15.57 -10.88 27.17
CA ASN A 124 -15.59 -12.35 27.19
C ASN A 124 -17.02 -12.89 27.39
N LEU A 125 -17.24 -14.18 27.14
CA LEU A 125 -18.52 -14.87 27.38
C LEU A 125 -18.70 -15.24 28.86
N THR A 126 -18.66 -14.22 29.71
CA THR A 126 -18.84 -14.29 31.16
C THR A 126 -19.91 -13.28 31.55
N ARG A 127 -20.70 -13.52 32.60
CA ARG A 127 -21.74 -12.55 33.00
C ARG A 127 -21.18 -11.14 33.21
N PRO A 128 -20.06 -10.95 33.95
CA PRO A 128 -19.48 -9.61 34.08
C PRO A 128 -19.00 -9.04 32.75
N GLY A 129 -18.28 -9.82 31.94
CA GLY A 129 -17.78 -9.37 30.63
C GLY A 129 -18.87 -8.99 29.61
N LEU A 130 -20.10 -9.48 29.78
CA LEU A 130 -21.21 -9.20 28.88
C LEU A 130 -22.08 -8.02 29.34
N PHE A 131 -22.12 -7.71 30.63
CA PHE A 131 -23.09 -6.77 31.21
C PHE A 131 -22.51 -5.77 32.23
N ASN A 132 -21.50 -6.16 33.02
CA ASN A 132 -21.10 -5.38 34.20
C ASN A 132 -19.72 -4.73 34.09
N ASN A 133 -18.74 -5.43 33.53
CA ASN A 133 -17.37 -4.93 33.40
C ASN A 133 -17.35 -3.66 32.55
N ILE A 134 -16.35 -2.80 32.80
CA ILE A 134 -16.01 -1.71 31.89
C ILE A 134 -15.42 -2.31 30.62
N GLU A 135 -16.22 -2.43 29.58
CA GLU A 135 -15.86 -3.08 28.32
C GLU A 135 -16.03 -2.14 27.13
N ALA A 136 -15.25 -2.38 26.07
CA ALA A 136 -15.29 -1.63 24.83
C ALA A 136 -15.26 -2.60 23.64
N SER A 137 -16.38 -2.65 22.92
CA SER A 137 -16.55 -3.50 21.74
C SER A 137 -17.13 -2.70 20.56
N MET A 138 -16.99 -3.24 19.36
CA MET A 138 -17.53 -2.66 18.13
C MET A 138 -18.41 -3.69 17.44
N ALA A 139 -19.67 -3.36 17.19
CA ALA A 139 -20.55 -4.11 16.31
C ALA A 139 -20.49 -3.54 14.88
N MET A 140 -20.32 -4.45 13.92
CA MET A 140 -20.21 -4.14 12.50
C MET A 140 -21.28 -4.90 11.73
N ASP A 141 -22.30 -4.18 11.27
CA ASP A 141 -23.43 -4.74 10.52
C ASP A 141 -23.31 -4.44 9.03
N PHE A 142 -23.50 -5.45 8.19
CA PHE A 142 -23.46 -5.27 6.74
C PHE A 142 -24.24 -6.33 5.99
N VAL A 143 -24.85 -5.90 4.88
CA VAL A 143 -25.52 -6.79 3.94
C VAL A 143 -24.51 -7.74 3.27
N SER A 144 -24.94 -8.96 2.98
CA SER A 144 -24.15 -9.92 2.21
C SER A 144 -23.83 -9.36 0.83
N GLY A 145 -22.58 -9.50 0.40
CA GLY A 145 -22.05 -8.84 -0.80
C GLY A 145 -21.55 -7.41 -0.58
N ASN A 146 -21.63 -6.85 0.64
CA ASN A 146 -20.95 -5.59 0.93
C ASN A 146 -19.42 -5.76 0.86
N PHE A 147 -18.78 -5.09 -0.09
CA PHE A 147 -17.32 -5.20 -0.33
C PHE A 147 -16.45 -5.11 0.93
N GLN A 148 -16.65 -4.09 1.78
CA GLN A 148 -15.84 -3.91 2.99
C GLN A 148 -16.12 -5.02 4.03
N GLY A 149 -17.34 -5.52 4.09
CA GLY A 149 -17.76 -6.61 4.97
C GLY A 149 -17.23 -7.96 4.56
N THR A 150 -17.32 -8.28 3.27
CA THR A 150 -16.69 -9.47 2.70
C THR A 150 -15.19 -9.47 2.94
N LYS A 151 -14.53 -8.32 2.76
CA LYS A 151 -13.10 -8.16 3.05
C LYS A 151 -12.77 -8.43 4.52
N LEU A 152 -13.55 -7.87 5.46
CA LEU A 152 -13.38 -8.10 6.89
C LEU A 152 -13.51 -9.59 7.26
N LEU A 153 -14.58 -10.24 6.81
CA LEU A 153 -14.81 -11.67 7.07
C LEU A 153 -13.67 -12.52 6.54
N LYS A 154 -13.18 -12.22 5.33
CA LYS A 154 -12.07 -12.95 4.74
C LYS A 154 -10.77 -12.78 5.50
N GLN A 155 -10.48 -11.57 6.00
CA GLN A 155 -9.31 -11.34 6.84
C GLN A 155 -9.38 -12.14 8.16
N ILE A 156 -10.57 -12.25 8.74
CA ILE A 156 -10.81 -13.10 9.92
C ILE A 156 -10.59 -14.57 9.57
N GLU A 157 -11.13 -15.04 8.45
CA GLU A 157 -10.97 -16.40 7.94
C GLU A 157 -9.51 -16.77 7.68
N GLU A 158 -8.74 -15.86 7.08
CA GLU A 158 -7.31 -16.05 6.83
C GLU A 158 -6.51 -16.14 8.14
N TYR A 159 -6.81 -15.26 9.10
CA TYR A 159 -6.10 -15.25 10.38
C TYR A 159 -6.39 -16.51 11.20
N PHE A 160 -7.65 -16.95 11.22
CA PHE A 160 -8.09 -18.16 11.92
C PHE A 160 -8.19 -19.38 10.99
N ALA A 161 -7.47 -19.41 9.87
CA ALA A 161 -7.60 -20.46 8.87
C ALA A 161 -7.41 -21.87 9.47
N SER A 162 -6.41 -22.04 10.35
CA SER A 162 -6.17 -23.33 11.02
C SER A 162 -7.26 -23.73 12.03
N PHE A 163 -8.05 -22.77 12.51
CA PHE A 163 -9.18 -23.02 13.40
C PHE A 163 -10.39 -23.46 12.59
N PHE A 164 -10.69 -22.79 11.48
CA PHE A 164 -11.78 -23.19 10.58
C PHE A 164 -11.49 -24.53 9.89
N GLY A 165 -10.23 -24.78 9.50
CA GLY A 165 -9.75 -26.03 8.91
C GLY A 165 -9.63 -27.20 9.90
N LYS A 166 -9.70 -26.93 11.20
CA LYS A 166 -9.55 -27.93 12.30
C LYS A 166 -8.21 -28.66 12.30
N ASP A 167 -7.18 -28.08 11.70
CA ASP A 167 -5.83 -28.63 11.54
C ASP A 167 -4.80 -28.00 12.50
N ASN A 168 -5.24 -27.09 13.38
CA ASN A 168 -4.38 -26.54 14.42
C ASN A 168 -4.05 -27.58 15.50
N HIS A 169 -2.76 -27.90 15.67
CA HIS A 169 -2.28 -28.89 16.64
C HIS A 169 -2.65 -28.61 18.12
N ASN A 170 -2.89 -27.34 18.48
CA ASN A 170 -3.28 -26.94 19.84
C ASN A 170 -4.81 -26.82 20.01
N LEU A 171 -5.59 -27.15 18.99
CA LEU A 171 -7.04 -27.12 19.00
C LEU A 171 -7.59 -28.54 19.09
N GLN A 172 -8.47 -28.79 20.05
CA GLN A 172 -9.06 -30.11 20.29
C GLN A 172 -10.58 -30.01 20.37
N LYS A 173 -11.31 -30.93 19.72
CA LYS A 173 -12.78 -30.99 19.84
C LYS A 173 -13.16 -31.40 21.27
N LEU A 174 -14.13 -30.69 21.84
CA LEU A 174 -14.61 -30.93 23.19
C LEU A 174 -15.21 -32.34 23.32
N ASN A 175 -14.81 -33.05 24.36
CA ASN A 175 -15.36 -34.35 24.75
C ASN A 175 -15.10 -34.60 26.25
N THR A 176 -15.73 -35.64 26.80
CA THR A 176 -15.64 -35.97 28.22
C THR A 176 -14.19 -36.24 28.68
N ALA A 177 -13.36 -36.88 27.84
CA ALA A 177 -11.97 -37.16 28.17
C ALA A 177 -11.13 -35.88 28.26
N LEU A 178 -11.37 -34.92 27.35
CA LEU A 178 -10.70 -33.61 27.37
C LEU A 178 -11.11 -32.80 28.59
N ILE A 179 -12.40 -32.73 28.94
CA ILE A 179 -12.87 -32.04 30.16
C ILE A 179 -12.21 -32.62 31.40
N LYS A 180 -12.13 -33.96 31.49
CA LYS A 180 -11.44 -34.64 32.59
C LYS A 180 -9.97 -34.23 32.65
N TYR A 181 -9.25 -34.29 31.53
CA TYR A 181 -7.85 -33.89 31.45
C TYR A 181 -7.62 -32.44 31.91
N LEU A 182 -8.44 -31.50 31.44
CA LEU A 182 -8.35 -30.09 31.80
C LEU A 182 -8.62 -29.86 33.30
N THR A 183 -9.57 -30.60 33.87
CA THR A 183 -9.90 -30.55 35.30
C THR A 183 -8.75 -31.11 36.14
N ASP A 184 -8.23 -32.29 35.79
CA ASP A 184 -7.14 -32.96 36.51
C ASP A 184 -5.86 -32.11 36.54
N ARG A 185 -5.66 -31.27 35.51
CA ARG A 185 -4.51 -30.36 35.36
C ARG A 185 -4.76 -28.96 35.91
N GLU A 186 -5.93 -28.71 36.51
CA GLU A 186 -6.37 -27.39 36.99
C GLU A 186 -6.30 -26.28 35.94
N LEU A 187 -6.52 -26.62 34.67
CA LEU A 187 -6.61 -25.66 33.56
C LEU A 187 -8.00 -25.03 33.46
N ILE A 188 -9.02 -25.75 33.91
CA ILE A 188 -10.37 -25.24 34.12
C ILE A 188 -10.75 -25.43 35.58
N LEU A 189 -11.54 -24.52 36.12
CA LEU A 189 -11.99 -24.54 37.52
C LEU A 189 -13.52 -24.64 37.60
N PRO A 190 -14.06 -25.14 38.72
CA PRO A 190 -15.46 -24.91 39.05
C PRO A 190 -15.74 -23.41 39.12
N GLU A 191 -16.84 -22.94 38.55
CA GLU A 191 -17.16 -21.51 38.47
C GLU A 191 -17.11 -20.78 39.83
N LYS A 192 -17.61 -21.41 40.89
CA LYS A 192 -17.54 -20.86 42.25
C LYS A 192 -16.11 -20.58 42.72
N ARG A 193 -15.13 -21.35 42.23
CA ARG A 193 -13.70 -21.16 42.57
C ARG A 193 -13.07 -20.04 41.75
N ILE A 194 -13.54 -19.81 40.52
CA ILE A 194 -13.11 -18.68 39.69
C ILE A 194 -13.45 -17.37 40.41
N PHE A 195 -14.70 -17.21 40.86
CA PHE A 195 -15.14 -16.02 41.58
C PHE A 195 -14.50 -15.87 42.97
N LYS A 196 -14.27 -16.99 43.69
CA LYS A 196 -13.62 -16.94 45.01
C LYS A 196 -12.14 -16.51 44.94
N ASP A 197 -11.40 -16.96 43.93
CA ASP A 197 -10.01 -16.55 43.71
C ASP A 197 -9.92 -15.06 43.27
N GLU A 198 -11.00 -14.49 42.71
CA GLU A 198 -11.13 -13.04 42.44
C GLU A 198 -11.41 -12.25 43.73
N GLU A 199 -12.40 -12.67 44.53
CA GLU A 199 -12.72 -12.03 45.82
C GLU A 199 -11.54 -12.05 46.82
N GLU A 200 -10.74 -13.13 46.84
CA GLU A 200 -9.56 -13.22 47.72
C GLU A 200 -8.40 -12.32 47.25
N LYS A 201 -8.33 -11.94 45.96
CA LYS A 201 -7.35 -10.97 45.43
C LYS A 201 -7.76 -9.51 45.64
N GLU A 202 -9.05 -9.23 45.78
CA GLU A 202 -9.59 -7.86 45.93
C GLU A 202 -9.64 -7.36 47.38
N LYS A 203 -9.39 -8.20 48.39
CA LYS A 203 -9.49 -7.86 49.82
C LYS A 203 -8.35 -7.02 50.40
N THR A 204 -7.66 -6.22 49.59
CA THR A 204 -6.77 -5.19 50.10
C THR A 204 -7.26 -3.85 49.58
N ASN A 205 -7.99 -3.10 50.41
CA ASN A 205 -8.22 -1.68 50.17
C ASN A 205 -6.85 -1.04 49.93
N VAL A 206 -6.66 -0.50 48.72
CA VAL A 206 -5.45 0.24 48.39
C VAL A 206 -5.58 1.56 49.12
N THR A 207 -4.86 1.70 50.22
CA THR A 207 -4.89 2.89 51.07
C THR A 207 -3.66 3.75 50.81
N ASP A 208 -3.80 5.06 50.96
CA ASP A 208 -2.66 5.98 50.96
C ASP A 208 -1.83 5.82 52.26
N GLU A 209 -0.74 6.59 52.37
CA GLU A 209 0.12 6.57 53.57
C GLU A 209 -0.63 7.01 54.85
N GLU A 210 -1.80 7.62 54.72
CA GLU A 210 -2.67 8.10 55.81
C GLU A 210 -3.81 7.12 56.14
N GLY A 211 -3.94 6.02 55.39
CA GLY A 211 -4.98 5.01 55.59
C GLY A 211 -6.31 5.31 54.89
N ASN A 212 -6.38 6.31 54.01
CA ASN A 212 -7.57 6.61 53.22
C ASN A 212 -7.63 5.69 52.00
N ASP A 213 -8.81 5.17 51.66
CA ASP A 213 -8.99 4.39 50.43
C ASP A 213 -8.68 5.24 49.19
N LEU A 214 -7.66 4.84 48.43
CA LEU A 214 -7.25 5.50 47.18
C LEU A 214 -8.26 5.27 46.05
N PHE A 215 -9.04 4.20 46.12
CA PHE A 215 -10.06 3.84 45.13
C PHE A 215 -11.32 3.36 45.86
N THR A 216 -12.45 3.98 45.56
CA THR A 216 -13.78 3.52 46.00
C THR A 216 -14.36 2.53 45.00
N ALA A 217 -14.87 1.39 45.49
CA ALA A 217 -15.59 0.43 44.65
C ALA A 217 -16.83 1.08 44.03
N ILE A 218 -17.02 0.88 42.73
CA ILE A 218 -18.27 1.22 42.04
C ILE A 218 -19.07 -0.08 41.94
N GLU A 219 -20.21 -0.14 42.63
CA GLU A 219 -21.15 -1.25 42.45
C GLU A 219 -21.90 -1.05 41.13
N ALA A 220 -21.52 -1.80 40.09
CA ALA A 220 -22.28 -1.82 38.85
C ALA A 220 -23.68 -2.43 39.13
N PRO A 221 -24.77 -1.82 38.64
CA PRO A 221 -26.12 -2.34 38.87
C PRO A 221 -26.25 -3.77 38.35
N TYR A 222 -26.88 -4.63 39.15
CA TYR A 222 -27.23 -5.99 38.74
C TYR A 222 -28.34 -5.91 37.70
N VAL A 223 -28.04 -6.28 36.45
CA VAL A 223 -29.04 -6.38 35.38
C VAL A 223 -29.90 -7.62 35.62
N ASP A 224 -31.20 -7.40 35.85
CA ASP A 224 -32.18 -8.47 35.96
C ASP A 224 -32.51 -9.04 34.58
N LEU A 225 -32.53 -10.37 34.47
CA LEU A 225 -32.78 -11.06 33.20
C LEU A 225 -34.25 -10.90 32.76
N GLU A 226 -35.17 -10.63 33.69
CA GLU A 226 -36.58 -10.36 33.39
C GLU A 226 -36.81 -8.99 32.72
N GLU A 227 -35.86 -8.05 32.80
CA GLU A 227 -35.93 -6.76 32.10
C GLU A 227 -35.54 -6.86 30.62
N LEU A 228 -34.81 -7.91 30.20
CA LEU A 228 -34.46 -8.15 28.78
C LEU A 228 -35.69 -8.50 27.93
N GLU A 229 -36.73 -9.08 28.54
CA GLU A 229 -38.00 -9.40 27.88
C GLU A 229 -38.89 -8.17 27.66
N ASN A 230 -38.67 -7.08 28.42
CA ASN A 230 -39.51 -5.87 28.43
C ASN A 230 -38.87 -4.65 27.76
N VAL A 231 -37.73 -4.80 27.06
CA VAL A 231 -37.20 -3.72 26.22
C VAL A 231 -38.10 -3.56 24.99
N ASP A 232 -39.00 -2.58 25.08
CA ASP A 232 -39.96 -2.26 24.03
C ASP A 232 -39.26 -2.07 22.68
N SER A 233 -39.83 -2.76 21.69
CA SER A 233 -39.34 -2.97 20.33
C SER A 233 -39.34 -1.72 19.43
N GLU A 234 -38.96 -0.54 19.93
CA GLU A 234 -38.93 0.70 19.13
C GLU A 234 -37.62 0.89 18.34
N THR A 235 -37.06 -0.18 17.79
CA THR A 235 -36.15 -0.05 16.65
C THR A 235 -36.67 -0.88 15.49
N GLU A 236 -37.44 -0.20 14.64
CA GLU A 236 -37.98 -0.63 13.35
C GLU A 236 -37.26 -1.84 12.75
N GLN A 237 -38.05 -2.85 12.37
CA GLN A 237 -37.68 -3.80 11.33
C GLN A 237 -37.24 -3.02 10.08
N LYS A 238 -35.93 -2.80 9.92
CA LYS A 238 -35.42 -1.99 8.82
C LYS A 238 -35.29 -2.83 7.56
N GLU A 239 -36.20 -2.58 6.62
CA GLU A 239 -35.96 -2.87 5.21
C GLU A 239 -34.76 -2.04 4.72
N TYR A 240 -33.75 -2.75 4.22
CA TYR A 240 -32.50 -2.15 3.77
C TYR A 240 -32.62 -1.65 2.32
N LEU A 241 -33.07 -0.40 2.15
CA LEU A 241 -32.95 0.31 0.87
C LEU A 241 -31.63 1.11 0.77
N PRO A 242 -31.02 1.24 -0.43
CA PRO A 242 -29.75 1.92 -0.62
C PRO A 242 -29.81 3.39 -0.19
N ARG A 243 -28.82 3.82 0.62
CA ARG A 243 -28.70 5.15 1.24
C ARG A 243 -28.88 6.28 0.21
N THR A 244 -30.05 6.89 0.19
CA THR A 244 -30.32 8.22 -0.36
C THR A 244 -30.15 9.27 0.74
N ILE A 245 -29.64 10.47 0.42
CA ILE A 245 -29.65 11.59 1.39
C ILE A 245 -31.12 11.94 1.66
N ALA A 246 -31.62 11.69 2.87
CA ALA A 246 -32.99 11.99 3.24
C ALA A 246 -33.18 13.49 3.50
N LEU A 247 -34.25 14.07 2.94
CA LEU A 247 -34.73 15.42 3.24
C LEU A 247 -35.60 15.33 4.50
N THR A 248 -34.96 15.23 5.67
CA THR A 248 -35.64 15.10 6.96
C THR A 248 -36.22 16.43 7.44
N GLU A 249 -37.17 16.41 8.39
CA GLU A 249 -37.65 17.63 9.05
C GLU A 249 -36.50 18.46 9.64
N HIS A 250 -35.50 17.78 10.22
CA HIS A 250 -34.28 18.42 10.71
C HIS A 250 -33.50 19.15 9.60
N TYR A 251 -33.48 18.63 8.37
CA TYR A 251 -32.85 19.35 7.24
C TYR A 251 -33.56 20.68 6.96
N PHE A 252 -34.90 20.69 6.92
CA PHE A 252 -35.67 21.91 6.67
C PHE A 252 -35.54 22.90 7.83
N ALA A 253 -35.57 22.44 9.08
CA ALA A 253 -35.41 23.28 10.26
C ALA A 253 -34.05 23.99 10.29
N MET A 254 -32.97 23.28 9.93
CA MET A 254 -31.61 23.82 9.97
C MET A 254 -31.21 24.58 8.69
N TRP A 255 -31.98 24.51 7.61
CA TRP A 255 -31.60 25.09 6.32
C TRP A 255 -31.54 26.63 6.35
N PRO A 256 -32.53 27.36 6.90
CA PRO A 256 -32.49 28.83 6.97
C PRO A 256 -31.28 29.37 7.75
N GLU A 257 -30.95 28.73 8.87
CA GLU A 257 -29.82 29.12 9.72
C GLU A 257 -28.47 28.94 8.99
N ASN A 258 -28.27 27.79 8.34
CA ASN A 258 -27.04 27.54 7.59
C ASN A 258 -26.93 28.41 6.33
N PHE A 259 -28.07 28.73 5.68
CA PHE A 259 -28.11 29.68 4.57
C PHE A 259 -27.72 31.09 5.02
N GLN A 260 -28.17 31.53 6.20
CA GLN A 260 -27.75 32.80 6.80
C GLN A 260 -26.24 32.82 7.10
N LYS A 261 -25.70 31.76 7.71
CA LYS A 261 -24.24 31.59 7.93
C LYS A 261 -23.45 31.65 6.62
N PHE A 262 -23.98 31.10 5.53
CA PHE A 262 -23.35 31.19 4.21
C PHE A 262 -23.32 32.63 3.66
N LYS A 263 -24.39 33.42 3.83
CA LYS A 263 -24.40 34.83 3.41
C LYS A 263 -23.37 35.66 4.18
N GLU A 264 -23.27 35.45 5.49
CA GLU A 264 -22.27 36.12 6.35
C GLU A 264 -20.85 35.72 5.96
N PHE A 265 -20.62 34.44 5.68
CA PHE A 265 -19.34 33.95 5.15
C PHE A 265 -18.98 34.63 3.83
N LYS A 266 -19.92 34.70 2.87
CA LYS A 266 -19.70 35.36 1.58
C LYS A 266 -19.32 36.83 1.76
N LEU A 267 -20.03 37.55 2.62
CA LEU A 267 -19.78 38.97 2.89
C LEU A 267 -18.40 39.19 3.52
N LYS A 268 -18.04 38.38 4.51
CA LYS A 268 -16.78 38.51 5.27
C LYS A 268 -15.54 38.16 4.44
N TYR A 269 -15.61 37.09 3.65
CA TYR A 269 -14.44 36.55 2.92
C TYR A 269 -14.44 36.84 1.42
N ASN A 270 -15.49 37.50 0.91
CA ASN A 270 -15.68 37.80 -0.50
C ASN A 270 -15.46 36.57 -1.41
N THR A 271 -16.00 35.43 -1.00
CA THR A 271 -15.92 34.14 -1.70
C THR A 271 -17.16 33.30 -1.43
N VAL A 272 -17.55 32.48 -2.40
CA VAL A 272 -18.70 31.55 -2.31
C VAL A 272 -18.25 30.10 -2.06
N ILE A 273 -16.96 29.88 -1.81
CA ILE A 273 -16.35 28.57 -1.59
C ILE A 273 -16.01 28.43 -0.10
N VAL A 274 -16.70 27.54 0.61
CA VAL A 274 -16.45 27.23 2.02
C VAL A 274 -15.29 26.22 2.13
N PRO A 275 -14.17 26.54 2.82
CA PRO A 275 -13.07 25.60 3.07
C PRO A 275 -13.48 24.46 3.99
N ARG A 276 -12.81 23.30 3.86
CA ARG A 276 -13.05 22.12 4.72
C ARG A 276 -12.64 22.36 6.17
N ASP A 277 -11.62 23.17 6.36
CA ASP A 277 -11.01 23.59 7.63
C ASP A 277 -11.62 24.90 8.17
N PHE A 278 -12.76 25.33 7.63
CA PHE A 278 -13.45 26.51 8.13
C PHE A 278 -13.91 26.29 9.57
N GLU A 279 -13.75 27.31 10.43
CA GLU A 279 -14.00 27.29 11.88
C GLU A 279 -15.39 26.77 12.27
N ASN A 280 -16.36 26.81 11.35
CA ASN A 280 -17.69 26.25 11.52
C ASN A 280 -17.87 24.94 10.71
N PRO A 281 -17.79 23.76 11.35
CA PRO A 281 -17.92 22.47 10.68
C PRO A 281 -19.32 22.24 10.07
N THR A 282 -20.36 22.85 10.63
CA THR A 282 -21.75 22.66 10.15
C THR A 282 -21.97 23.37 8.82
N LEU A 283 -21.33 24.52 8.59
CA LEU A 283 -21.43 25.26 7.34
C LEU A 283 -20.78 24.51 6.17
N TYR A 284 -19.61 23.91 6.36
CA TYR A 284 -18.96 23.11 5.32
C TYR A 284 -19.79 21.85 4.99
N GLY A 285 -20.29 21.16 6.01
CA GLY A 285 -21.18 20.01 5.84
C GLY A 285 -22.44 20.37 5.05
N TRP A 286 -23.09 21.49 5.39
CA TRP A 286 -24.26 22.00 4.67
C TRP A 286 -23.92 22.40 3.22
N TYR A 287 -22.81 23.10 3.00
CA TYR A 287 -22.32 23.51 1.66
C TYR A 287 -22.12 22.30 0.74
N VAL A 288 -21.49 21.23 1.23
CA VAL A 288 -21.31 19.98 0.46
C VAL A 288 -22.64 19.29 0.21
N LYS A 289 -23.57 19.29 1.19
CA LYS A 289 -24.90 18.69 1.07
C LYS A 289 -25.74 19.36 -0.04
N GLN A 290 -25.70 20.69 -0.19
CA GLN A 290 -26.40 21.40 -1.28
C GLN A 290 -25.89 20.98 -2.67
N LYS A 291 -24.57 20.80 -2.81
CA LYS A 291 -23.96 20.33 -4.07
C LYS A 291 -24.24 18.87 -4.38
N ALA A 292 -24.43 18.03 -3.35
CA ALA A 292 -24.89 16.66 -3.52
C ALA A 292 -26.35 16.61 -3.98
N LEU A 293 -27.25 17.32 -3.30
CA LEU A 293 -28.68 17.40 -3.64
C LEU A 293 -28.91 17.98 -5.05
N TYR A 294 -28.14 18.99 -5.46
CA TYR A 294 -28.21 19.54 -6.83
C TYR A 294 -27.76 18.54 -7.90
N ARG A 295 -26.68 17.77 -7.65
CA ARG A 295 -26.21 16.72 -8.57
C ARG A 295 -27.17 15.54 -8.68
N GLU A 296 -27.92 15.29 -7.62
CA GLU A 296 -28.95 14.26 -7.57
C GLU A 296 -30.31 14.75 -8.09
N GLU A 297 -30.43 16.01 -8.53
CA GLU A 297 -31.70 16.65 -8.95
C GLU A 297 -32.80 16.60 -7.87
N ARG A 298 -32.39 16.59 -6.60
CA ARG A 298 -33.26 16.42 -5.41
C ARG A 298 -33.23 17.61 -4.47
N ILE A 299 -32.68 18.74 -4.92
CA ILE A 299 -32.71 19.97 -4.15
C ILE A 299 -34.12 20.59 -4.21
N PRO A 300 -34.74 20.97 -3.07
CA PRO A 300 -36.01 21.69 -3.09
C PRO A 300 -35.90 22.97 -3.92
N GLU A 301 -36.92 23.27 -4.72
CA GLU A 301 -36.95 24.39 -5.67
C GLU A 301 -36.69 25.74 -4.96
N GLU A 302 -37.37 25.98 -3.83
CA GLU A 302 -37.17 27.17 -3.01
C GLU A 302 -35.72 27.35 -2.54
N HIS A 303 -35.03 26.25 -2.21
CA HIS A 303 -33.63 26.28 -1.78
C HIS A 303 -32.71 26.56 -2.95
N LEU A 304 -33.01 26.00 -4.12
CA LEU A 304 -32.25 26.24 -5.35
C LEU A 304 -32.33 27.71 -5.77
N GLU A 305 -33.51 28.31 -5.77
CA GLU A 305 -33.72 29.73 -6.08
C GLU A 305 -32.89 30.64 -5.17
N LYS A 306 -33.00 30.42 -3.85
CA LYS A 306 -32.23 31.17 -2.85
C LYS A 306 -30.71 31.02 -3.03
N LEU A 307 -30.23 29.83 -3.40
CA LEU A 307 -28.82 29.58 -3.66
C LEU A 307 -28.34 30.28 -4.94
N ILE A 308 -29.15 30.27 -6.01
CA ILE A 308 -28.86 30.99 -7.25
C ILE A 308 -28.80 32.50 -6.99
N GLU A 309 -29.75 33.05 -6.24
CA GLU A 309 -29.81 34.49 -5.89
C GLU A 309 -28.54 34.97 -5.20
N VAL A 310 -28.02 34.19 -4.24
CA VAL A 310 -26.78 34.53 -3.52
C VAL A 310 -25.52 34.19 -4.32
N GLY A 311 -25.62 33.76 -5.58
CA GLY A 311 -24.50 33.39 -6.43
C GLY A 311 -23.74 32.17 -5.93
N PHE A 312 -24.43 31.23 -5.29
CA PHE A 312 -23.85 29.97 -4.83
C PHE A 312 -23.32 29.17 -6.03
N SER A 313 -22.11 28.65 -5.89
CA SER A 313 -21.47 27.91 -6.99
C SER A 313 -21.64 26.40 -6.85
N PHE A 314 -22.44 25.83 -7.74
CA PHE A 314 -22.62 24.38 -7.87
C PHE A 314 -21.47 23.68 -8.62
N SER A 315 -20.64 24.44 -9.35
CA SER A 315 -19.43 23.94 -10.03
C SER A 315 -18.29 23.63 -9.05
N ASP A 316 -17.22 22.98 -9.53
CA ASP A 316 -16.06 22.61 -8.70
C ASP A 316 -15.39 23.86 -8.09
N GLY A 317 -15.47 24.02 -6.76
CA GLY A 317 -14.91 25.17 -6.05
C GLY A 317 -13.39 25.27 -6.17
N HIS A 318 -12.71 24.15 -6.48
CA HIS A 318 -11.29 24.19 -6.81
C HIS A 318 -11.04 24.92 -8.12
N GLN A 319 -11.88 24.76 -9.15
CA GLN A 319 -11.70 25.41 -10.45
C GLN A 319 -11.78 26.94 -10.32
N ILE A 320 -12.81 27.46 -9.63
CA ILE A 320 -12.97 28.91 -9.41
C ILE A 320 -11.79 29.51 -8.62
N ARG A 321 -11.32 28.81 -7.58
CA ARG A 321 -10.13 29.23 -6.83
C ARG A 321 -8.88 29.21 -7.70
N PHE A 322 -8.71 28.17 -8.52
CA PHE A 322 -7.58 28.06 -9.44
C PHE A 322 -7.63 29.12 -10.55
N ASP A 323 -8.82 29.49 -11.04
CA ASP A 323 -9.01 30.58 -12.01
C ASP A 323 -8.62 31.93 -11.42
N LYS A 324 -9.04 32.22 -10.19
CA LYS A 324 -8.65 33.47 -9.49
C LYS A 324 -7.14 33.55 -9.24
N ILE A 325 -6.52 32.44 -8.85
CA ILE A 325 -5.06 32.36 -8.67
C ILE A 325 -4.33 32.51 -10.01
N TRP A 326 -4.85 31.87 -11.06
CA TRP A 326 -4.29 31.95 -12.41
C TRP A 326 -4.35 33.37 -12.96
N GLU A 327 -5.47 34.07 -12.77
CA GLU A 327 -5.64 35.47 -13.18
C GLU A 327 -4.65 36.39 -12.43
N GLY A 328 -4.40 36.16 -11.13
CA GLY A 328 -3.37 36.88 -10.38
C GLY A 328 -1.98 36.75 -10.99
N TYR A 329 -1.54 35.52 -11.28
CA TYR A 329 -0.24 35.29 -11.92
C TYR A 329 -0.17 35.80 -13.36
N TYR A 330 -1.30 35.83 -14.07
CA TYR A 330 -1.38 36.43 -15.40
C TYR A 330 -1.14 37.95 -15.35
N GLN A 331 -1.70 38.66 -14.37
CA GLN A 331 -1.44 40.10 -14.20
C GLN A 331 0.02 40.38 -13.84
N GLU A 332 0.64 39.56 -12.99
CA GLU A 332 2.09 39.65 -12.71
C GLU A 332 2.93 39.44 -13.97
N LEU A 333 2.58 38.44 -14.79
CA LEU A 333 3.26 38.16 -16.05
C LEU A 333 3.09 39.28 -17.07
N LYS A 334 1.89 39.88 -17.14
CA LYS A 334 1.60 41.02 -18.00
C LYS A 334 2.45 42.23 -17.62
N THR A 335 2.59 42.49 -16.31
CA THR A 335 3.46 43.56 -15.80
C THR A 335 4.91 43.30 -16.19
N TYR A 336 5.41 42.08 -15.97
CA TYR A 336 6.75 41.67 -16.39
C TYR A 336 6.97 41.85 -17.90
N PHE A 337 5.99 41.48 -18.73
CA PHE A 337 6.06 41.65 -20.19
C PHE A 337 6.15 43.12 -20.59
N ILE A 338 5.38 44.01 -19.96
CA ILE A 338 5.42 45.45 -20.22
C ILE A 338 6.81 46.01 -19.86
N GLU A 339 7.39 45.58 -18.75
CA GLU A 339 8.70 46.06 -18.26
C GLU A 339 9.89 45.52 -19.07
N ASN A 340 9.82 44.26 -19.53
CA ASN A 340 10.98 43.57 -20.12
C ASN A 340 10.85 43.33 -21.63
N GLY A 341 9.70 43.62 -22.24
CA GLY A 341 9.42 43.42 -23.66
C GLY A 341 9.25 41.95 -24.09
N HIS A 342 9.34 41.00 -23.16
CA HIS A 342 9.14 39.58 -23.41
C HIS A 342 8.49 38.86 -22.22
N SER A 343 7.79 37.75 -22.48
CA SER A 343 7.10 36.97 -21.45
C SER A 343 7.93 35.80 -20.89
N ASP A 344 9.20 35.66 -21.33
CA ASP A 344 10.06 34.58 -20.87
C ASP A 344 10.68 34.92 -19.50
N VAL A 345 10.16 34.28 -18.45
CA VAL A 345 10.65 34.42 -17.08
C VAL A 345 11.58 33.23 -16.77
N PRO A 346 12.89 33.46 -16.54
CA PRO A 346 13.81 32.35 -16.34
C PRO A 346 13.52 31.58 -15.05
N ARG A 347 13.69 30.25 -15.08
CA ARG A 347 13.35 29.36 -13.96
C ARG A 347 14.22 29.63 -12.73
N ARG A 348 13.61 30.00 -11.60
CA ARG A 348 14.32 30.16 -10.31
C ARG A 348 14.18 28.91 -9.46
N LYS A 349 15.24 28.57 -8.73
CA LYS A 349 15.29 27.40 -7.82
C LYS A 349 15.16 27.79 -6.36
N ASP A 350 15.61 28.99 -6.00
CA ASP A 350 15.45 29.53 -4.66
C ASP A 350 14.01 30.00 -4.45
N ARG A 351 13.39 29.59 -3.35
CA ARG A 351 12.01 29.95 -2.98
C ARG A 351 11.88 31.41 -2.54
N ASN A 352 12.97 32.05 -2.14
CA ASN A 352 13.00 33.42 -1.67
C ASN A 352 13.15 34.45 -2.82
N ASP A 353 13.43 33.99 -4.04
CA ASP A 353 13.52 34.87 -5.21
C ASP A 353 12.14 35.44 -5.57
N PRO A 354 11.99 36.77 -5.77
CA PRO A 354 10.73 37.41 -6.13
C PRO A 354 10.04 36.78 -7.37
N PHE A 355 10.81 36.25 -8.31
CA PHE A 355 10.32 35.64 -9.55
C PHE A 355 10.17 34.12 -9.46
N TYR A 356 10.37 33.50 -8.28
CA TYR A 356 10.22 32.05 -8.11
C TYR A 356 8.82 31.56 -8.47
N ARG A 357 7.78 32.24 -7.98
CA ARG A 357 6.39 31.82 -8.22
C ARG A 357 5.99 32.07 -9.67
N LEU A 358 6.33 33.24 -10.22
CA LEU A 358 6.05 33.62 -11.60
C LEU A 358 6.77 32.71 -12.62
N SER A 359 8.05 32.38 -12.40
CA SER A 359 8.80 31.49 -13.30
C SER A 359 8.27 30.06 -13.32
N ASN A 360 7.71 29.57 -12.20
CA ASN A 360 7.03 28.28 -12.15
C ASN A 360 5.66 28.32 -12.86
N PHE A 361 4.92 29.42 -12.73
CA PHE A 361 3.65 29.65 -13.44
C PHE A 361 3.85 29.60 -14.97
N VAL A 362 4.82 30.34 -15.50
CA VAL A 362 5.19 30.37 -16.94
C VAL A 362 5.57 28.98 -17.44
N ALA A 363 6.42 28.26 -16.69
CA ALA A 363 6.83 26.90 -17.05
C ALA A 363 5.64 25.92 -17.10
N MET A 364 4.67 26.10 -16.22
CA MET A 364 3.49 25.26 -16.15
C MET A 364 2.53 25.49 -17.32
N GLN A 365 2.36 26.74 -17.78
CA GLN A 365 1.50 27.03 -18.94
C GLN A 365 2.03 26.36 -20.21
N ARG A 366 3.35 26.43 -20.43
CA ARG A 366 4.04 25.74 -21.54
C ARG A 366 3.85 24.23 -21.46
N HIS A 367 3.95 23.65 -20.26
CA HIS A 367 3.74 22.22 -20.05
C HIS A 367 2.30 21.79 -20.37
N PHE A 368 1.30 22.55 -19.91
CA PHE A 368 -0.11 22.27 -20.15
C PHE A 368 -0.48 22.35 -21.63
N LYS A 369 -0.03 23.38 -22.35
CA LYS A 369 -0.26 23.48 -23.81
C LYS A 369 0.41 22.33 -24.57
N LYS A 370 1.67 21.99 -24.23
CA LYS A 370 2.40 20.87 -24.86
C LYS A 370 1.73 19.51 -24.66
N LYS A 371 1.04 19.31 -23.53
CA LYS A 371 0.39 18.04 -23.18
C LYS A 371 -1.09 17.97 -23.58
N GLY A 372 -1.65 19.02 -24.17
CA GLY A 372 -3.08 19.11 -24.43
C GLY A 372 -3.90 19.00 -23.14
N ASP A 373 -3.41 19.60 -22.06
CA ASP A 373 -4.05 19.50 -20.75
C ASP A 373 -5.34 20.34 -20.70
N GLN A 374 -6.45 19.74 -20.27
CA GLN A 374 -7.77 20.37 -20.16
C GLN A 374 -7.80 21.65 -19.29
N ARG A 375 -6.78 21.89 -18.46
CA ARG A 375 -6.61 23.14 -17.71
C ARG A 375 -6.24 24.33 -18.60
N MET A 376 -5.79 24.10 -19.83
CA MET A 376 -5.48 25.15 -20.80
C MET A 376 -6.72 25.45 -21.65
N THR A 377 -7.63 26.27 -21.11
CA THR A 377 -8.87 26.65 -21.81
C THR A 377 -8.60 27.67 -22.91
N ASP A 378 -9.52 27.78 -23.87
CA ASP A 378 -9.43 28.79 -24.96
C ASP A 378 -9.31 30.22 -24.40
N TYR A 379 -9.99 30.50 -23.29
CA TYR A 379 -9.85 31.76 -22.56
C TYR A 379 -8.41 32.03 -22.12
N ARG A 380 -7.74 31.04 -21.50
CA ARG A 380 -6.37 31.16 -21.00
C ARG A 380 -5.36 31.28 -22.14
N ILE A 381 -5.58 30.54 -23.23
CA ILE A 381 -4.75 30.63 -24.44
C ILE A 381 -4.85 32.04 -25.02
N LYS A 382 -6.08 32.55 -25.22
CA LYS A 382 -6.32 33.90 -25.75
C LYS A 382 -5.65 34.98 -24.90
N LYS A 383 -5.78 34.91 -23.57
CA LYS A 383 -5.14 35.86 -22.63
C LYS A 383 -3.62 35.85 -22.72
N LEU A 384 -3.01 34.67 -22.84
CA LEU A 384 -1.55 34.54 -23.00
C LEU A 384 -1.10 35.02 -24.38
N ASP A 385 -1.88 34.78 -25.43
CA ASP A 385 -1.59 35.30 -26.77
C ASP A 385 -1.68 36.84 -26.83
N GLU A 386 -2.58 37.48 -26.06
CA GLU A 386 -2.67 38.96 -25.93
C GLU A 386 -1.34 39.60 -25.47
N ILE A 387 -0.54 38.90 -24.67
CA ILE A 387 0.78 39.37 -24.19
C ILE A 387 1.95 38.78 -24.99
N LYS A 388 1.68 38.28 -26.21
CA LYS A 388 2.66 37.58 -27.07
C LYS A 388 3.44 36.50 -26.31
N PHE A 389 2.72 35.68 -25.53
CA PHE A 389 3.35 34.69 -24.66
C PHE A 389 4.20 33.70 -25.45
N SER A 390 5.47 33.56 -25.04
CA SER A 390 6.41 32.60 -25.61
C SER A 390 6.07 31.17 -25.16
N TRP A 391 5.29 30.47 -26.01
CA TRP A 391 4.88 29.07 -25.80
C TRP A 391 6.00 28.06 -25.96
N GLU A 392 6.93 28.34 -26.87
CA GLU A 392 8.12 27.54 -27.08
C GLU A 392 9.28 28.19 -26.33
N VAL A 393 9.83 27.46 -25.36
CA VAL A 393 11.19 27.77 -24.91
C VAL A 393 12.07 27.27 -26.05
N GLY A 394 12.82 28.16 -26.69
CA GLY A 394 13.94 27.74 -27.54
C GLY A 394 14.76 26.67 -26.82
N PRO A 395 15.41 25.74 -27.54
CA PRO A 395 16.04 24.57 -26.94
C PRO A 395 16.90 25.01 -25.75
N ARG A 396 16.68 24.38 -24.59
CA ARG A 396 17.50 24.61 -23.39
C ARG A 396 18.97 24.53 -23.82
N ASN A 397 19.62 25.70 -23.85
CA ASN A 397 21.02 25.94 -24.20
C ASN A 397 21.38 25.83 -25.70
N ALA A 398 20.94 26.77 -26.54
CA ALA A 398 21.71 27.23 -27.70
C ALA A 398 21.18 28.58 -28.24
N GLY A 399 21.68 29.69 -27.68
CA GLY A 399 21.58 31.07 -28.16
C GLY A 399 20.24 31.77 -27.90
N LEU A 400 20.10 32.97 -27.30
CA LEU A 400 21.01 34.05 -26.94
C LEU A 400 20.32 34.90 -25.86
N THR A 401 20.91 34.97 -24.66
CA THR A 401 21.17 36.28 -24.06
C THR A 401 22.69 36.37 -24.02
N VAL A 402 23.24 37.55 -24.30
CA VAL A 402 24.68 37.84 -24.53
C VAL A 402 25.63 37.20 -23.50
N LYS A 403 25.15 36.85 -22.31
CA LYS A 403 25.88 36.17 -21.24
C LYS A 403 26.22 34.68 -21.47
N HIS A 404 25.59 33.99 -22.42
CA HIS A 404 25.68 32.52 -22.53
C HIS A 404 26.73 32.01 -23.53
N ASP A 405 27.17 32.84 -24.48
CA ASP A 405 28.27 32.51 -25.39
C ASP A 405 29.63 32.66 -24.70
N ASP A 406 29.80 33.67 -23.84
CA ASP A 406 31.01 33.84 -23.04
C ASP A 406 31.32 32.59 -22.20
N GLN A 407 30.30 31.98 -21.58
CA GLN A 407 30.48 30.78 -20.76
C GLN A 407 30.82 29.53 -21.60
N TRP A 408 30.27 29.42 -22.81
CA TRP A 408 30.58 28.29 -23.71
C TRP A 408 32.00 28.43 -24.26
N LEU A 409 32.41 29.64 -24.66
CA LEU A 409 33.76 29.96 -25.09
C LEU A 409 34.79 29.81 -23.96
N GLU A 410 34.45 30.20 -22.73
CA GLU A 410 35.30 29.98 -21.55
C GLU A 410 35.51 28.47 -21.31
N THR A 411 34.45 27.67 -21.40
CA THR A 411 34.57 26.21 -21.23
C THR A 411 35.32 25.56 -22.39
N LEU A 412 35.16 26.06 -23.62
CA LEU A 412 35.97 25.67 -24.78
C LEU A 412 37.45 25.99 -24.56
N SER A 413 37.78 27.15 -23.99
CA SER A 413 39.16 27.49 -23.62
C SER A 413 39.72 26.53 -22.58
N GLN A 414 38.96 26.22 -21.52
CA GLN A 414 39.36 25.23 -20.51
C GLN A 414 39.58 23.84 -21.14
N TYR A 415 38.76 23.48 -22.12
CA TYR A 415 38.92 22.26 -22.91
C TYR A 415 40.19 22.29 -23.76
N SER A 416 40.49 23.41 -24.44
CA SER A 416 41.74 23.62 -25.19
C SER A 416 42.96 23.46 -24.28
N ASP A 417 42.97 24.12 -23.12
CA ASP A 417 44.06 24.03 -22.14
C ASP A 417 44.25 22.59 -21.63
N PHE A 418 43.14 21.89 -21.38
CA PHE A 418 43.18 20.49 -21.00
C PHE A 418 43.79 19.61 -22.10
N LYS A 419 43.37 19.79 -23.35
CA LYS A 419 43.88 19.05 -24.51
C LYS A 419 45.36 19.35 -24.76
N LYS A 420 45.79 20.61 -24.58
CA LYS A 420 47.21 21.01 -24.66
C LYS A 420 48.04 20.33 -23.58
N LYS A 421 47.57 20.32 -22.33
CA LYS A 421 48.28 19.77 -21.17
C LYS A 421 48.33 18.25 -21.16
N TYR A 422 47.21 17.57 -21.38
CA TYR A 422 47.10 16.12 -21.17
C TYR A 422 47.07 15.30 -22.45
N LYS A 423 46.92 15.94 -23.62
CA LYS A 423 46.89 15.28 -24.94
C LYS A 423 45.86 14.13 -25.05
N ARG A 424 44.79 14.20 -24.25
CA ARG A 424 43.69 13.23 -24.20
C ARG A 424 42.38 13.91 -23.87
N GLU A 425 41.29 13.15 -23.95
CA GLU A 425 39.95 13.61 -23.56
C GLU A 425 39.76 13.58 -22.03
N PRO A 426 38.97 14.53 -21.47
CA PRO A 426 38.66 14.57 -20.05
C PRO A 426 37.74 13.42 -19.63
N LYS A 427 37.99 12.80 -18.47
CA LYS A 427 37.24 11.62 -17.99
C LYS A 427 35.96 12.02 -17.24
N GLN A 428 34.86 11.31 -17.50
CA GLN A 428 33.59 11.50 -16.78
C GLN A 428 33.49 10.62 -15.51
N LYS A 429 34.52 10.62 -14.66
CA LYS A 429 34.51 9.88 -13.38
C LYS A 429 33.87 10.73 -12.28
N ARG A 430 32.85 10.21 -11.57
CA ARG A 430 32.23 10.95 -10.45
C ARG A 430 33.30 11.29 -9.40
N ASN A 431 33.27 12.52 -8.89
CA ASN A 431 34.20 13.09 -7.90
C ASN A 431 35.64 13.38 -8.41
N SER A 432 35.88 13.48 -9.71
CA SER A 432 37.15 14.03 -10.24
C SER A 432 37.00 15.48 -10.69
N ASP A 433 38.10 16.26 -10.63
CA ASP A 433 38.13 17.64 -11.13
C ASP A 433 37.81 17.72 -12.63
N GLU A 434 38.10 16.64 -13.38
CA GLU A 434 37.77 16.50 -14.80
C GLU A 434 36.27 16.28 -15.09
N TYR A 435 35.47 15.93 -14.07
CA TYR A 435 34.10 15.45 -14.29
C TYR A 435 33.23 16.45 -15.03
N LYS A 436 33.35 17.73 -14.67
CA LYS A 436 32.56 18.82 -15.28
C LYS A 436 32.91 18.97 -16.76
N LEU A 437 34.21 19.01 -17.08
CA LEU A 437 34.71 19.16 -18.45
C LEU A 437 34.42 17.91 -19.31
N GLY A 438 34.60 16.71 -18.72
CA GLY A 438 34.27 15.43 -19.34
C GLY A 438 32.78 15.30 -19.66
N LYS A 439 31.91 15.76 -18.75
CA LYS A 439 30.47 15.83 -19.00
C LYS A 439 30.15 16.84 -20.10
N TRP A 440 30.67 18.06 -20.04
CA TRP A 440 30.40 19.12 -21.02
C TRP A 440 30.77 18.67 -22.43
N ARG A 441 31.95 18.07 -22.60
CA ARG A 441 32.39 17.50 -23.88
C ARG A 441 31.44 16.41 -24.38
N ASN A 442 31.04 15.47 -23.51
CA ASN A 442 30.11 14.40 -23.89
C ASN A 442 28.76 14.97 -24.34
N ASP A 443 28.29 16.03 -23.67
CA ASP A 443 27.08 16.75 -24.06
C ASP A 443 27.24 17.34 -25.48
N GLN A 444 28.42 17.88 -25.86
CA GLN A 444 28.66 18.38 -27.23
C GLN A 444 28.52 17.26 -28.29
N ALA A 445 29.07 16.07 -28.02
CA ALA A 445 28.96 14.93 -28.93
C ALA A 445 27.51 14.48 -29.13
N VAL A 446 26.71 14.51 -28.06
CA VAL A 446 25.26 14.24 -28.14
C VAL A 446 24.54 15.30 -28.95
N TYR A 447 24.84 16.59 -28.74
CA TYR A 447 24.21 17.69 -29.48
C TYR A 447 24.53 17.65 -30.97
N ARG A 448 25.76 17.33 -31.35
CA ARG A 448 26.13 17.12 -32.76
C ARG A 448 25.33 15.99 -33.39
N LYS A 449 25.23 14.83 -32.71
CA LYS A 449 24.45 13.69 -33.21
C LYS A 449 22.95 14.00 -33.37
N GLN A 450 22.42 14.90 -32.55
CA GLN A 450 21.01 15.33 -32.61
C GLN A 450 20.77 16.48 -33.61
N GLY A 451 21.82 17.01 -34.26
CA GLY A 451 21.70 18.15 -35.19
C GLY A 451 21.41 19.49 -34.51
N ILE A 452 21.70 19.62 -33.21
CA ILE A 452 21.38 20.81 -32.39
C ILE A 452 22.61 21.72 -32.23
N LEU A 453 23.81 21.21 -32.47
CA LEU A 453 25.05 21.98 -32.36
C LEU A 453 25.24 22.84 -33.62
N SER A 454 25.43 24.15 -33.46
CA SER A 454 25.67 25.06 -34.58
C SER A 454 26.97 24.75 -35.32
N GLN A 455 27.02 25.13 -36.59
CA GLN A 455 28.16 24.90 -37.46
C GLN A 455 29.46 25.54 -36.91
N ASP A 456 29.41 26.80 -36.48
CA ASP A 456 30.57 27.50 -35.89
C ASP A 456 31.14 26.78 -34.66
N ARG A 457 30.29 26.17 -33.84
CA ARG A 457 30.73 25.42 -32.64
C ARG A 457 31.35 24.08 -33.00
N ILE A 458 30.85 23.43 -34.07
CA ILE A 458 31.46 22.23 -34.61
C ILE A 458 32.88 22.56 -35.10
N GLU A 459 33.03 23.63 -35.88
CA GLU A 459 34.32 24.06 -36.41
C GLU A 459 35.33 24.41 -35.31
N LEU A 460 34.91 25.16 -34.29
CA LEU A 460 35.76 25.48 -33.13
C LEU A 460 36.20 24.23 -32.34
N LEU A 461 35.31 23.26 -32.16
CA LEU A 461 35.65 22.02 -31.44
C LEU A 461 36.55 21.09 -32.28
N GLU A 462 36.36 21.07 -33.60
CA GLU A 462 37.19 20.32 -34.54
C GLU A 462 38.60 20.90 -34.63
N ALA A 463 38.75 22.23 -34.57
CA ALA A 463 40.05 22.89 -34.46
C ALA A 463 40.83 22.48 -33.20
N GLU A 464 40.12 22.22 -32.09
CA GLU A 464 40.70 21.70 -30.84
C GLU A 464 40.89 20.16 -30.84
N GLY A 465 40.57 19.49 -31.95
CA GLY A 465 40.74 18.05 -32.14
C GLY A 465 39.84 17.22 -31.24
N ILE A 466 38.57 17.61 -31.07
CA ILE A 466 37.59 16.81 -30.33
C ILE A 466 37.39 15.43 -30.96
N ILE A 467 37.34 14.40 -30.11
CA ILE A 467 36.99 13.05 -30.56
C ILE A 467 35.46 12.87 -30.48
N TRP A 468 34.72 12.91 -31.58
CA TRP A 468 33.26 12.83 -31.46
C TRP A 468 32.75 11.50 -30.86
N ASP A 469 33.37 10.37 -31.22
CA ASP A 469 33.04 9.04 -30.71
C ASP A 469 34.21 8.44 -29.91
N LEU A 470 34.12 8.47 -28.58
CA LEU A 470 35.14 7.90 -27.68
C LEU A 470 35.20 6.38 -27.74
N ASP A 471 34.03 5.73 -27.83
CA ASP A 471 33.95 4.28 -27.82
C ASP A 471 34.62 3.71 -29.06
N GLU A 472 34.37 4.32 -30.23
CA GLU A 472 35.04 3.96 -31.48
C GLU A 472 36.55 4.26 -31.43
N HIS A 473 36.94 5.44 -30.94
CA HIS A 473 38.34 5.82 -30.84
C HIS A 473 39.14 4.87 -29.94
N ASP A 474 38.62 4.55 -28.75
CA ASP A 474 39.25 3.62 -27.80
C ASP A 474 39.28 2.19 -28.36
N PHE A 475 38.25 1.78 -29.11
CA PHE A 475 38.23 0.48 -29.76
C PHE A 475 39.28 0.38 -30.88
N ASN A 476 39.39 1.40 -31.73
CA ASN A 476 40.41 1.47 -32.78
C ASN A 476 41.83 1.48 -32.17
N GLN A 477 42.03 2.17 -31.05
CA GLN A 477 43.28 2.14 -30.30
C GLN A 477 43.64 0.75 -29.75
N LYS A 478 42.66 -0.06 -29.33
CA LYS A 478 42.88 -1.47 -28.93
C LYS A 478 43.22 -2.35 -30.12
N ILE A 479 42.62 -2.10 -31.29
CA ILE A 479 42.98 -2.77 -32.55
C ILE A 479 44.45 -2.52 -32.90
N GLN A 480 44.92 -1.27 -32.82
CA GLN A 480 46.33 -0.95 -33.09
C GLN A 480 47.29 -1.68 -32.13
N ARG A 481 46.90 -1.82 -30.86
CA ARG A 481 47.67 -2.59 -29.87
C ARG A 481 47.65 -4.10 -30.17
N LEU A 482 46.53 -4.64 -30.64
CA LEU A 482 46.45 -6.03 -31.10
C LEU A 482 47.34 -6.28 -32.32
N LEU A 483 47.40 -5.35 -33.27
CA LEU A 483 48.28 -5.45 -34.43
C LEU A 483 49.75 -5.50 -34.02
N LYS A 484 50.17 -4.59 -33.12
CA LYS A 484 51.53 -4.62 -32.55
C LYS A 484 51.83 -5.94 -31.82
N TYR A 485 50.89 -6.44 -31.03
CA TYR A 485 51.03 -7.74 -30.37
C TYR A 485 51.21 -8.87 -31.41
N LYS A 486 50.44 -8.86 -32.50
CA LYS A 486 50.59 -9.84 -33.57
C LYS A 486 51.91 -9.71 -34.32
N GLU A 487 52.41 -8.50 -34.55
CA GLU A 487 53.75 -8.29 -35.14
C GLU A 487 54.85 -8.89 -34.26
N GLU A 488 54.73 -8.75 -32.93
CA GLU A 488 55.72 -9.24 -31.97
C GLU A 488 55.64 -10.75 -31.71
N PHE A 489 54.43 -11.31 -31.60
CA PHE A 489 54.21 -12.70 -31.17
C PHE A 489 53.66 -13.62 -32.29
N GLY A 490 53.39 -13.09 -33.47
CA GLY A 490 52.90 -13.82 -34.65
C GLY A 490 51.43 -14.25 -34.61
N ASN A 491 50.70 -14.01 -33.51
CA ASN A 491 49.31 -14.45 -33.33
C ASN A 491 48.48 -13.47 -32.47
N PHE A 492 47.18 -13.76 -32.27
CA PHE A 492 46.26 -12.99 -31.43
C PHE A 492 45.91 -13.68 -30.11
N ASP A 493 46.70 -14.66 -29.68
CA ASP A 493 46.49 -15.40 -28.44
C ASP A 493 47.11 -14.64 -27.26
N VAL A 494 46.45 -13.54 -26.92
CA VAL A 494 46.85 -12.64 -25.83
C VAL A 494 46.49 -13.27 -24.48
N PRO A 495 47.46 -13.53 -23.56
CA PRO A 495 47.18 -14.04 -22.22
C PRO A 495 46.20 -13.13 -21.47
N LEU A 496 45.29 -13.71 -20.67
CA LEU A 496 44.26 -12.94 -19.96
C LEU A 496 44.83 -11.84 -19.05
N SER A 497 46.02 -12.06 -18.48
CA SER A 497 46.74 -11.12 -17.62
C SER A 497 47.51 -10.04 -18.38
N TYR A 498 47.68 -10.16 -19.70
CA TYR A 498 48.47 -9.23 -20.49
C TYR A 498 47.82 -7.84 -20.55
N ALA A 499 48.58 -6.84 -20.13
CA ALA A 499 48.19 -5.44 -20.15
C ALA A 499 49.36 -4.59 -20.64
N ILE A 500 49.07 -3.60 -21.47
CA ILE A 500 50.05 -2.67 -22.05
C ILE A 500 49.50 -1.25 -21.93
N ASP A 501 50.34 -0.32 -21.44
CA ASP A 501 49.97 1.10 -21.19
C ASP A 501 48.70 1.27 -20.35
N GLY A 502 48.50 0.40 -19.35
CA GLY A 502 47.29 0.40 -18.50
C GLY A 502 46.02 -0.13 -19.17
N VAL A 503 46.10 -0.64 -20.41
CA VAL A 503 45.00 -1.29 -21.13
C VAL A 503 45.17 -2.80 -21.05
N SER A 504 44.21 -3.50 -20.42
CA SER A 504 44.20 -4.97 -20.39
C SER A 504 43.75 -5.54 -21.73
N LEU A 505 44.71 -5.85 -22.60
CA LEU A 505 44.47 -6.40 -23.94
C LEU A 505 43.95 -7.84 -23.86
N GLY A 506 44.42 -8.62 -22.87
CA GLY A 506 43.95 -9.98 -22.61
C GLY A 506 42.47 -10.05 -22.24
N GLN A 507 42.01 -9.17 -21.34
CA GLN A 507 40.59 -9.08 -20.99
C GLN A 507 39.73 -8.61 -22.17
N PHE A 508 40.25 -7.72 -23.01
CA PHE A 508 39.57 -7.27 -24.22
C PHE A 508 39.35 -8.44 -25.20
N VAL A 509 40.41 -9.20 -25.52
CA VAL A 509 40.34 -10.39 -26.39
C VAL A 509 39.37 -11.42 -25.83
N TYR A 510 39.44 -11.72 -24.53
CA TYR A 510 38.50 -12.62 -23.87
C TYR A 510 37.05 -12.14 -24.01
N SER A 511 36.80 -10.84 -23.79
CA SER A 511 35.45 -10.28 -23.87
C SER A 511 34.86 -10.39 -25.27
N VAL A 512 35.63 -10.07 -26.33
CA VAL A 512 35.12 -10.13 -27.71
C VAL A 512 34.90 -11.56 -28.19
N LYS A 513 35.68 -12.54 -27.70
CA LYS A 513 35.49 -13.97 -28.00
C LYS A 513 34.40 -14.66 -27.16
N LYS A 514 34.19 -14.25 -25.89
CA LYS A 514 33.26 -14.94 -24.96
C LYS A 514 31.93 -14.22 -24.71
N ARG A 515 31.94 -12.89 -24.64
CA ARG A 515 30.75 -12.05 -24.37
C ARG A 515 30.22 -11.35 -25.62
N GLY A 516 31.02 -11.38 -26.69
CA GLY A 516 30.72 -10.83 -27.99
C GLY A 516 30.78 -9.30 -28.09
N THR A 517 30.76 -8.80 -29.32
CA THR A 517 30.84 -7.38 -29.68
C THR A 517 29.71 -6.98 -30.65
N LYS A 518 29.66 -5.71 -31.08
CA LYS A 518 28.70 -5.23 -32.09
C LYS A 518 29.17 -5.61 -33.51
N PRO A 519 28.28 -5.71 -34.51
CA PRO A 519 28.63 -6.13 -35.87
C PRO A 519 29.81 -5.37 -36.48
N GLU A 520 29.81 -4.04 -36.37
CA GLU A 520 30.84 -3.19 -36.97
C GLU A 520 32.23 -3.45 -36.36
N ASN A 521 32.24 -3.77 -35.06
CA ASN A 521 33.46 -4.09 -34.32
C ASN A 521 33.96 -5.51 -34.62
N LYS A 522 33.06 -6.47 -34.87
CA LYS A 522 33.41 -7.83 -35.29
C LYS A 522 34.08 -7.78 -36.66
N GLU A 523 33.49 -7.08 -37.61
CA GLU A 523 34.04 -6.90 -38.96
C GLU A 523 35.44 -6.26 -38.92
N LYS A 524 35.63 -5.21 -38.12
CA LYS A 524 36.96 -4.58 -37.95
C LYS A 524 38.02 -5.54 -37.39
N LEU A 525 37.65 -6.44 -36.48
CA LEU A 525 38.57 -7.43 -35.89
C LEU A 525 38.86 -8.59 -36.85
N GLU A 526 37.87 -9.06 -37.57
CA GLU A 526 38.05 -10.11 -38.59
C GLU A 526 38.93 -9.61 -39.74
N ARG A 527 38.79 -8.34 -40.12
CA ARG A 527 39.62 -7.70 -41.16
C ARG A 527 41.12 -7.66 -40.82
N ILE A 528 41.49 -7.58 -39.54
CA ILE A 528 42.90 -7.68 -39.12
C ILE A 528 43.38 -9.13 -38.95
N GLY A 529 42.52 -10.10 -39.25
CA GLY A 529 42.77 -11.54 -39.17
C GLY A 529 42.51 -12.14 -37.79
N MET A 530 41.79 -11.45 -36.89
CA MET A 530 41.44 -11.99 -35.57
C MET A 530 40.14 -12.81 -35.68
N MET A 531 40.29 -14.12 -35.88
CA MET A 531 39.16 -15.05 -35.99
C MET A 531 38.61 -15.49 -34.62
N GLY A 532 37.36 -15.98 -34.62
CA GLY A 532 36.68 -16.49 -33.42
C GLY A 532 36.06 -15.41 -32.52
N VAL A 533 35.88 -14.20 -33.04
CA VAL A 533 35.09 -13.14 -32.41
C VAL A 533 33.61 -13.41 -32.64
N ILE A 534 32.78 -13.24 -31.61
CA ILE A 534 31.34 -13.50 -31.71
C ILE A 534 30.56 -12.19 -31.57
N LEU A 535 29.35 -12.15 -32.13
CA LEU A 535 28.41 -11.07 -31.85
C LEU A 535 27.89 -11.19 -30.41
N ARG A 536 27.52 -10.06 -29.82
CA ARG A 536 26.87 -10.05 -28.50
C ARG A 536 25.58 -10.89 -28.48
N THR A 537 24.90 -11.02 -29.62
CA THR A 537 23.73 -11.89 -29.83
C THR A 537 24.08 -13.37 -29.92
N GLU A 538 25.29 -13.70 -30.37
CA GLU A 538 25.82 -15.06 -30.50
C GLU A 538 26.50 -15.54 -29.21
N ALA A 539 26.83 -14.63 -28.31
CA ALA A 539 27.33 -14.95 -26.99
C ALA A 539 26.30 -15.82 -26.27
N GLN A 540 26.65 -17.09 -26.04
CA GLN A 540 25.89 -17.97 -25.17
C GLN A 540 25.67 -17.21 -23.86
N THR A 541 24.42 -16.82 -23.62
CA THR A 541 23.99 -16.48 -22.27
C THR A 541 24.37 -17.69 -21.45
N THR A 542 25.34 -17.53 -20.55
CA THR A 542 25.37 -18.39 -19.37
C THR A 542 24.01 -18.16 -18.74
N GLY A 543 23.09 -19.09 -19.03
CA GLY A 543 21.73 -19.07 -18.54
C GLY A 543 21.80 -18.83 -17.05
N ASN A 544 20.91 -17.96 -16.55
CA ASN A 544 20.64 -17.68 -15.15
C ASN A 544 21.70 -18.23 -14.21
N LYS A 545 22.61 -17.40 -13.70
CA LYS A 545 23.46 -17.78 -12.56
C LYS A 545 22.56 -18.36 -11.45
N ARG A 546 22.39 -19.69 -11.43
CA ARG A 546 22.11 -20.39 -10.19
C ARG A 546 23.26 -20.00 -9.28
N SER A 547 22.89 -19.53 -8.11
CA SER A 547 23.79 -19.16 -7.04
C SER A 547 24.94 -20.15 -6.89
N HIS A 548 26.19 -19.74 -7.07
CA HIS A 548 27.31 -20.57 -6.59
C HIS A 548 27.52 -20.27 -5.10
N ILE A 549 28.02 -21.25 -4.35
CA ILE A 549 28.43 -21.05 -2.96
C ILE A 549 29.66 -20.15 -2.94
N THR A 550 29.49 -18.90 -2.51
CA THR A 550 30.60 -17.95 -2.29
C THR A 550 31.25 -18.22 -0.93
N THR A 551 32.47 -17.71 -0.73
CA THR A 551 33.16 -17.75 0.58
C THR A 551 32.31 -17.13 1.69
N GLU A 552 31.63 -16.02 1.39
CA GLU A 552 30.69 -15.35 2.30
C GLU A 552 29.46 -16.21 2.61
N TRP A 553 28.93 -16.94 1.61
CA TRP A 553 27.83 -17.86 1.84
C TRP A 553 28.24 -19.00 2.79
N ARG A 554 29.45 -19.57 2.61
CA ARG A 554 29.99 -20.61 3.51
C ARG A 554 30.16 -20.10 4.94
N GLN A 555 30.69 -18.90 5.10
CA GLN A 555 30.89 -18.30 6.42
C GLN A 555 29.56 -18.14 7.18
N ASN A 556 28.53 -17.59 6.51
CA ASN A 556 27.20 -17.45 7.12
C ASN A 556 26.54 -18.81 7.41
N PHE A 557 26.76 -19.82 6.55
CA PHE A 557 26.27 -21.17 6.79
C PHE A 557 26.93 -21.83 8.02
N GLU A 558 28.26 -21.73 8.15
CA GLU A 558 28.98 -22.23 9.33
C GLU A 558 28.59 -21.48 10.61
N GLU A 559 28.35 -20.18 10.53
CA GLU A 559 27.85 -19.38 11.66
C GLU A 559 26.44 -19.84 12.07
N LEU A 560 25.54 -20.05 11.10
CA LEU A 560 24.20 -20.60 11.37
C LEU A 560 24.26 -22.00 11.98
N LYS A 561 25.22 -22.82 11.53
CA LYS A 561 25.47 -24.16 12.08
C LYS A 561 25.94 -24.12 13.52
N LYS A 562 26.89 -23.24 13.85
CA LYS A 562 27.32 -23.02 15.25
C LYS A 562 26.19 -22.55 16.14
N LEU A 563 25.33 -21.66 15.64
CA LEU A 563 24.14 -21.20 16.38
C LEU A 563 23.21 -22.37 16.71
N LYS A 564 22.95 -23.26 15.73
CA LYS A 564 22.18 -24.48 15.95
C LYS A 564 22.84 -25.41 16.97
N GLU A 565 24.15 -25.64 16.87
CA GLU A 565 24.93 -26.46 17.80
C GLU A 565 24.93 -25.90 19.22
N ASN A 566 24.89 -24.58 19.37
CA ASN A 566 24.77 -23.88 20.65
C ASN A 566 23.32 -23.83 21.20
N GLY A 567 22.37 -24.53 20.58
CA GLY A 567 20.99 -24.63 21.05
C GLY A 567 20.08 -23.48 20.64
N VAL A 568 20.52 -22.57 19.75
CA VAL A 568 19.67 -21.50 19.21
C VAL A 568 18.71 -22.09 18.17
N ASN A 569 17.41 -21.77 18.29
CA ASN A 569 16.43 -22.15 17.28
C ASN A 569 16.59 -21.29 16.02
N ILE A 570 17.34 -21.81 15.04
CA ILE A 570 17.64 -21.11 13.79
C ILE A 570 16.41 -20.70 12.97
N ASN A 571 15.24 -21.32 13.20
CA ASN A 571 13.99 -20.99 12.51
C ASN A 571 13.26 -19.77 13.11
N GLU A 572 13.69 -19.29 14.28
CA GLU A 572 13.16 -18.07 14.93
C GLU A 572 13.99 -16.82 14.60
N ILE A 573 15.13 -16.98 13.92
CA ILE A 573 16.00 -15.89 13.50
C ILE A 573 15.44 -15.26 12.20
N ASN A 574 14.74 -14.14 12.33
CA ASN A 574 14.17 -13.38 11.21
C ASN A 574 14.93 -12.07 10.93
N GLN A 575 14.49 -11.30 9.92
CA GLN A 575 15.15 -10.05 9.51
C GLN A 575 15.19 -8.97 10.62
N ASP A 576 14.27 -9.03 11.58
CA ASP A 576 14.14 -8.07 12.68
C ASP A 576 14.79 -8.57 13.98
N ASN A 577 15.50 -9.69 13.93
CA ASN A 577 16.20 -10.25 15.08
C ASN A 577 17.33 -9.32 15.55
N LYS A 578 17.24 -8.85 16.80
CA LYS A 578 18.18 -7.89 17.39
C LYS A 578 19.54 -8.50 17.78
N GLU A 579 19.57 -9.80 18.04
CA GLU A 579 20.75 -10.52 18.53
C GLU A 579 21.64 -10.99 17.37
N TYR A 580 21.03 -11.41 16.25
CA TYR A 580 21.71 -11.93 15.06
C TYR A 580 21.24 -11.25 13.76
N PRO A 581 21.34 -9.91 13.62
CA PRO A 581 20.75 -9.17 12.50
C PRO A 581 21.34 -9.55 11.13
N LYS A 582 22.64 -9.89 11.08
CA LYS A 582 23.31 -10.31 9.85
C LYS A 582 22.79 -11.66 9.36
N ILE A 583 22.70 -12.64 10.26
CA ILE A 583 22.20 -13.98 9.96
C ILE A 583 20.70 -13.95 9.65
N GLY A 584 19.90 -13.16 10.38
CA GLY A 584 18.47 -12.97 10.09
C GLY A 584 18.19 -12.43 8.69
N ASN A 585 18.95 -11.41 8.26
CA ASN A 585 18.86 -10.89 6.90
C ASN A 585 19.37 -11.91 5.86
N TRP A 586 20.39 -12.70 6.19
CA TRP A 586 20.91 -13.75 5.31
C TRP A 586 19.90 -14.90 5.11
N ILE A 587 19.25 -15.38 6.18
CA ILE A 587 18.17 -16.39 6.16
C ILE A 587 17.01 -15.90 5.31
N PHE A 588 16.53 -14.66 5.53
CA PHE A 588 15.45 -14.07 4.73
C PHE A 588 15.79 -14.07 3.23
N ASN A 589 17.03 -13.75 2.88
CA ASN A 589 17.49 -13.78 1.50
C ASN A 589 17.57 -15.20 0.93
N GLN A 590 17.98 -16.21 1.70
CA GLN A 590 17.97 -17.61 1.24
C GLN A 590 16.53 -18.09 1.01
N GLN A 591 15.60 -17.85 1.94
CA GLN A 591 14.18 -18.18 1.79
C GLN A 591 13.55 -17.48 0.58
N LYS A 592 13.89 -16.20 0.34
CA LYS A 592 13.46 -15.46 -0.85
C LYS A 592 14.01 -16.05 -2.14
N ARG A 593 15.26 -16.51 -2.16
CA ARG A 593 15.90 -17.12 -3.34
C ARG A 593 15.35 -18.52 -3.62
N TYR A 594 15.07 -19.31 -2.58
CA TYR A 594 14.36 -20.59 -2.67
C TYR A 594 13.00 -20.42 -3.36
N ARG A 595 12.17 -19.46 -2.88
CA ARG A 595 10.85 -19.13 -3.47
C ARG A 595 10.90 -18.72 -4.93
N HIS A 596 12.05 -18.29 -5.42
CA HIS A 596 12.24 -17.88 -6.81
C HIS A 596 13.02 -18.89 -7.65
N SER A 597 13.27 -20.10 -7.11
CA SER A 597 14.08 -21.15 -7.77
C SER A 597 15.46 -20.64 -8.16
N LYS A 598 16.07 -19.81 -7.31
CA LYS A 598 17.38 -19.17 -7.52
C LYS A 598 18.50 -19.69 -6.62
N LEU A 599 18.20 -20.56 -5.66
CA LEU A 599 19.23 -21.33 -4.95
C LEU A 599 19.78 -22.42 -5.87
N SER A 600 21.02 -22.85 -5.63
CA SER A 600 21.54 -24.07 -6.26
C SER A 600 21.11 -25.29 -5.46
N ASP A 601 21.03 -26.44 -6.13
CA ASP A 601 20.71 -27.73 -5.52
C ASP A 601 21.66 -28.05 -4.33
N GLU A 602 22.94 -27.66 -4.43
CA GLU A 602 23.92 -27.77 -3.33
C GLU A 602 23.56 -26.90 -2.11
N GLN A 603 23.07 -25.67 -2.32
CA GLN A 603 22.65 -24.79 -1.24
C GLN A 603 21.35 -25.24 -0.58
N GLU A 604 20.39 -25.73 -1.38
CA GLU A 604 19.14 -26.28 -0.87
C GLU A 604 19.42 -27.48 0.04
N SER A 605 20.23 -28.44 -0.44
CA SER A 605 20.61 -29.63 0.32
C SER A 605 21.30 -29.29 1.65
N LEU A 606 22.25 -28.34 1.65
CA LEU A 606 22.96 -27.92 2.87
C LEU A 606 22.02 -27.26 3.90
N LEU A 607 21.10 -26.40 3.45
CA LEU A 607 20.14 -25.72 4.33
C LEU A 607 19.08 -26.69 4.88
N GLU A 608 18.66 -27.68 4.08
CA GLU A 608 17.75 -28.76 4.51
C GLU A 608 18.41 -29.69 5.51
N GLN A 609 19.67 -30.09 5.31
CA GLN A 609 20.45 -30.85 6.30
C GLN A 609 20.60 -30.09 7.62
N LEU A 610 20.70 -28.76 7.54
CA LEU A 610 20.71 -27.92 8.73
C LEU A 610 19.34 -27.76 9.38
N GLY A 611 18.25 -28.23 8.77
CA GLY A 611 16.89 -28.14 9.31
C GLY A 611 16.30 -26.73 9.27
N LEU A 612 16.81 -25.86 8.38
CA LEU A 612 16.24 -24.54 8.14
C LEU A 612 14.96 -24.67 7.30
N ARG A 613 13.85 -24.08 7.76
CA ARG A 613 12.55 -24.16 7.07
C ARG A 613 12.59 -23.32 5.78
N LEU A 614 12.60 -24.02 4.65
CA LEU A 614 12.45 -23.47 3.31
C LEU A 614 11.02 -23.76 2.80
N SER A 615 10.05 -22.88 3.07
CA SER A 615 8.66 -23.12 2.64
C SER A 615 8.43 -22.77 1.17
N ARG A 616 7.75 -23.67 0.43
CA ARG A 616 7.12 -23.40 -0.89
C ARG A 616 5.65 -22.97 -0.77
N GLU A 617 5.04 -23.06 0.40
CA GLU A 617 3.62 -22.76 0.62
C GLU A 617 3.36 -21.24 0.75
N ASP A 618 2.78 -20.75 -0.34
CA ASP A 618 1.85 -19.66 -0.60
C ASP A 618 1.69 -18.42 0.31
N THR A 619 2.04 -17.27 -0.27
CA THR A 619 1.45 -15.94 0.04
C THR A 619 1.10 -15.15 -1.22
N LYS A 620 1.32 -15.69 -2.42
CA LYS A 620 1.10 -14.98 -3.69
C LYS A 620 -0.08 -15.50 -4.49
N GLU A 621 -0.38 -16.80 -4.45
CA GLU A 621 -1.57 -17.33 -5.13
C GLU A 621 -2.83 -17.06 -4.32
N ALA A 622 -2.81 -17.37 -3.02
CA ALA A 622 -3.90 -17.00 -2.09
C ALA A 622 -4.23 -15.50 -2.18
N ARG A 623 -3.21 -14.63 -2.12
CA ARG A 623 -3.38 -13.18 -2.27
C ARG A 623 -3.92 -12.79 -3.63
N TRP A 624 -3.53 -13.49 -4.70
CA TRP A 624 -4.07 -13.21 -6.03
C TRP A 624 -5.54 -13.61 -6.13
N ASN A 625 -5.92 -14.79 -5.63
CA ASN A 625 -7.31 -15.25 -5.57
C ASN A 625 -8.18 -14.31 -4.72
N ILE A 626 -7.65 -13.77 -3.61
CA ILE A 626 -8.32 -12.75 -2.80
C ILE A 626 -8.66 -11.50 -3.63
N PHE A 627 -7.68 -10.91 -4.31
CA PHE A 627 -7.95 -9.73 -5.11
C PHE A 627 -8.80 -10.02 -6.35
N TYR A 628 -8.73 -11.24 -6.89
CA TYR A 628 -9.59 -11.69 -7.98
C TYR A 628 -11.05 -11.76 -7.52
N GLU A 629 -11.36 -12.40 -6.40
CA GLU A 629 -12.71 -12.43 -5.83
C GLU A 629 -13.22 -11.02 -5.47
N LEU A 630 -12.38 -10.19 -4.84
CA LEU A 630 -12.71 -8.78 -4.57
C LEU A 630 -13.03 -8.00 -5.85
N LEU A 631 -12.36 -8.31 -6.95
CA LEU A 631 -12.65 -7.72 -8.26
C LEU A 631 -13.96 -8.27 -8.87
N CYS A 632 -14.25 -9.56 -8.71
CA CYS A 632 -15.53 -10.15 -9.11
C CYS A 632 -16.70 -9.47 -8.41
N ASP A 633 -16.59 -9.25 -7.10
CA ASP A 633 -17.61 -8.57 -6.31
C ASP A 633 -17.72 -7.09 -6.70
N TYR A 634 -16.59 -6.41 -6.92
CA TYR A 634 -16.59 -5.06 -7.47
C TYR A 634 -17.31 -5.01 -8.82
N LYS A 635 -17.03 -5.94 -9.73
CA LYS A 635 -17.69 -5.98 -11.05
C LYS A 635 -19.18 -6.25 -10.93
N LYS A 636 -19.61 -7.16 -10.06
CA LYS A 636 -21.05 -7.40 -9.80
C LYS A 636 -21.75 -6.14 -9.33
N GLN A 637 -21.09 -5.35 -8.47
CA GLN A 637 -21.67 -4.15 -7.86
C GLN A 637 -21.65 -2.91 -8.78
N TYR A 638 -20.58 -2.72 -9.54
CA TYR A 638 -20.35 -1.49 -10.32
C TYR A 638 -20.39 -1.70 -11.85
N GLY A 639 -20.57 -2.93 -12.30
CA GLY A 639 -20.69 -3.31 -13.71
C GLY A 639 -19.36 -3.33 -14.49
N ASP A 640 -18.27 -2.82 -13.92
CA ASP A 640 -16.96 -2.77 -14.57
C ASP A 640 -15.80 -3.16 -13.64
N CYS A 641 -14.59 -3.29 -14.19
CA CYS A 641 -13.37 -3.59 -13.46
C CYS A 641 -12.49 -2.35 -13.24
N ARG A 642 -13.08 -1.15 -13.23
CA ARG A 642 -12.38 0.15 -13.12
C ARG A 642 -12.40 0.65 -11.69
N VAL A 643 -11.65 -0.05 -10.84
CA VAL A 643 -11.50 0.31 -9.42
C VAL A 643 -10.80 1.66 -9.29
N SER A 644 -11.44 2.67 -8.70
CA SER A 644 -10.81 3.97 -8.43
C SER A 644 -9.88 3.90 -7.22
N LYS A 645 -8.83 4.75 -7.21
CA LYS A 645 -7.87 4.80 -6.08
C LYS A 645 -8.53 5.21 -4.75
N SER A 646 -9.61 6.01 -4.81
CA SER A 646 -10.40 6.43 -3.65
C SER A 646 -11.33 5.34 -3.12
N PHE A 647 -11.69 4.36 -3.95
CA PHE A 647 -12.54 3.24 -3.55
C PHE A 647 -11.76 2.20 -2.74
N ASP A 648 -10.71 1.63 -3.34
CA ASP A 648 -9.77 0.74 -2.65
C ASP A 648 -8.40 0.88 -3.32
N LYS A 649 -7.45 1.47 -2.59
CA LYS A 649 -6.09 1.73 -3.07
C LYS A 649 -5.34 0.44 -3.42
N GLU A 650 -5.53 -0.62 -2.66
CA GLU A 650 -4.81 -1.88 -2.86
C GLU A 650 -5.35 -2.63 -4.07
N LEU A 651 -6.68 -2.74 -4.18
CA LEU A 651 -7.33 -3.36 -5.32
C LEU A 651 -7.08 -2.55 -6.61
N ASN A 652 -7.09 -1.21 -6.56
CA ASN A 652 -6.71 -0.35 -7.69
C ASN A 652 -5.27 -0.63 -8.16
N ILE A 653 -4.32 -0.72 -7.23
CA ILE A 653 -2.92 -1.06 -7.55
C ILE A 653 -2.84 -2.45 -8.14
N TRP A 654 -3.55 -3.44 -7.58
CA TRP A 654 -3.56 -4.82 -8.04
C TRP A 654 -4.13 -4.96 -9.46
N VAL A 655 -5.28 -4.33 -9.75
CA VAL A 655 -5.87 -4.25 -11.10
C VAL A 655 -4.87 -3.64 -12.09
N GLY A 656 -4.20 -2.55 -11.69
CA GLY A 656 -3.14 -1.93 -12.48
C GLY A 656 -1.88 -2.79 -12.66
N LEU A 657 -1.61 -3.72 -11.75
CA LEU A 657 -0.55 -4.73 -11.90
C LEU A 657 -0.95 -5.81 -12.91
N GLN A 658 -2.21 -6.25 -12.92
CA GLN A 658 -2.68 -7.26 -13.90
C GLN A 658 -2.60 -6.72 -15.32
N ARG A 659 -3.10 -5.49 -15.55
CA ARG A 659 -3.01 -4.80 -16.86
C ARG A 659 -1.56 -4.63 -17.34
N ARG A 660 -0.65 -4.25 -16.44
CA ARG A 660 0.79 -4.14 -16.76
C ARG A 660 1.43 -5.50 -17.03
N GLY A 661 1.02 -6.52 -16.28
CA GLY A 661 1.51 -7.89 -16.42
C GLY A 661 1.14 -8.49 -17.77
N TYR A 662 -0.11 -8.29 -18.19
CA TYR A 662 -0.64 -8.67 -19.50
C TYR A 662 0.09 -7.94 -20.64
N LYS A 663 0.22 -6.61 -20.57
CA LYS A 663 0.94 -5.81 -21.58
C LYS A 663 2.41 -6.22 -21.77
N ARG A 664 3.03 -6.78 -20.73
CA ARG A 664 4.44 -7.20 -20.74
C ARG A 664 4.62 -8.70 -21.02
N ASN A 665 3.55 -9.44 -21.30
CA ASN A 665 3.57 -10.90 -21.43
C ASN A 665 4.20 -11.62 -20.21
N THR A 666 3.96 -11.07 -19.01
CA THR A 666 4.49 -11.61 -17.73
C THR A 666 3.40 -12.20 -16.83
N LEU A 667 2.13 -12.09 -17.23
CA LEU A 667 1.01 -12.68 -16.50
C LEU A 667 0.76 -14.11 -17.03
N ILE A 668 0.59 -15.07 -16.12
CA ILE A 668 0.36 -16.47 -16.49
C ILE A 668 -1.04 -16.66 -17.11
N GLN A 669 -1.16 -17.66 -17.99
CA GLN A 669 -2.37 -17.89 -18.78
C GLN A 669 -3.62 -18.12 -17.92
N GLU A 670 -3.52 -18.92 -16.85
CA GLU A 670 -4.66 -19.19 -15.95
C GLU A 670 -5.28 -17.90 -15.37
N ARG A 671 -4.45 -16.91 -15.04
CA ARG A 671 -4.91 -15.61 -14.51
C ARG A 671 -5.54 -14.75 -15.59
N ILE A 672 -5.07 -14.89 -16.82
CA ILE A 672 -5.67 -14.24 -17.99
C ILE A 672 -7.05 -14.83 -18.23
N ASP A 673 -7.18 -16.16 -18.19
CA ASP A 673 -8.43 -16.87 -18.41
C ASP A 673 -9.47 -16.48 -17.35
N LYS A 674 -9.12 -16.55 -16.06
CA LYS A 674 -9.97 -16.06 -14.95
C LYS A 674 -10.40 -14.60 -15.14
N LEU A 675 -9.49 -13.71 -15.48
CA LEU A 675 -9.85 -12.30 -15.74
C LEU A 675 -10.71 -12.14 -17.00
N ASN A 676 -10.56 -13.00 -18.01
CA ASN A 676 -11.43 -12.99 -19.18
C ASN A 676 -12.85 -13.47 -18.87
N GLU A 677 -13.02 -14.43 -17.96
CA GLU A 677 -14.34 -14.91 -17.50
C GLU A 677 -15.18 -13.76 -16.94
N ILE A 678 -14.55 -12.87 -16.18
CA ILE A 678 -15.18 -11.64 -15.68
C ILE A 678 -15.03 -10.46 -16.65
N GLN A 679 -14.89 -10.70 -17.96
CA GLN A 679 -14.78 -9.69 -19.03
C GLN A 679 -13.87 -8.51 -18.64
N PHE A 680 -12.71 -8.82 -18.05
CA PHE A 680 -11.81 -7.81 -17.54
C PHE A 680 -11.25 -6.92 -18.66
N GLU A 681 -11.39 -5.61 -18.47
CA GLU A 681 -10.85 -4.62 -19.40
C GLU A 681 -9.32 -4.52 -19.28
N TRP A 682 -8.61 -5.23 -20.16
CA TRP A 682 -7.15 -5.19 -20.28
C TRP A 682 -6.63 -3.83 -20.76
N THR A 683 -7.39 -3.22 -21.68
CA THR A 683 -7.15 -1.89 -22.22
C THR A 683 -8.28 -0.97 -21.79
N VAL A 684 -7.96 0.03 -20.99
CA VAL A 684 -8.91 1.11 -20.67
C VAL A 684 -8.72 2.16 -21.76
N ASP A 685 -9.60 2.15 -22.77
CA ASP A 685 -9.60 3.16 -23.81
C ASP A 685 -9.95 4.51 -23.18
N THR A 686 -9.17 5.55 -23.47
CA THR A 686 -9.50 6.93 -23.05
C THR A 686 -10.52 7.58 -23.99
N THR A 687 -11.09 6.81 -24.91
CA THR A 687 -11.99 7.29 -25.96
C THR A 687 -13.10 6.26 -26.23
N THR A 688 -14.18 6.29 -25.45
CA THR A 688 -15.56 6.00 -25.90
C THR A 688 -16.55 6.10 -24.73
N LYS A 689 -17.17 7.28 -24.53
CA LYS A 689 -18.51 7.32 -23.93
C LYS A 689 -19.51 7.06 -25.05
N LYS A 690 -19.78 5.78 -25.32
CA LYS A 690 -20.91 5.40 -26.17
C LYS A 690 -22.20 5.67 -25.39
N LYS A 691 -23.05 6.49 -26.02
CA LYS A 691 -24.51 6.50 -25.88
C LYS A 691 -25.04 5.06 -25.98
N ASN A 692 -26.11 4.77 -25.23
CA ASN A 692 -27.33 4.02 -25.59
C ASN A 692 -28.16 3.89 -24.29
N ALA A 693 -29.37 4.48 -24.14
CA ALA A 693 -30.63 4.24 -24.86
C ALA A 693 -31.24 2.87 -24.55
N LEU A 694 -32.02 2.76 -23.47
CA LEU A 694 -33.48 2.64 -23.45
C LEU A 694 -33.99 2.66 -22.00
#